data_AF-A0A835RIS4-F1
#
_entry.id   AF-A0A835RIS4-F1
#
_cell.length_a   1.000
_cell.length_b   1.000
_cell.length_c   1.000
_cell.angle_alpha   90.00
_cell.angle_beta   90.00
_cell.angle_gamma   90.00
#
_symmetry.space_group_name_H-M   'P 1'
#
loop_
_entity.id
_entity.type
_entity.pdbx_description
1 polymer ?
#
loop_
_entity_poly.entity_id
_entity_poly.type
_entity_poly.pdbx_seq_one_letter_code
_entity_poly.pdbx_strand_id
1 'polypeptide(L)'
;MDSSCSTQLIDGDGVFNGPGIENFLKTVKLGECGLSYAVVSIMGPQSSGKSTLLNHLFHTNFREMDAFKGRSQTTKGIWLARCVDIEPCTIVMDLEGSDGRERGEDDTAFEKQSALFALAVSDIVLINMWCHDIGREQAANKPLLKTVFQVMMRLFSPRKTTLLFVIRDKTRTPLENLEPILREDIQKIWDSVRKPHEHKDTPLSEFFNVEVVALSSFEEKEEQFKEQVSNLRQRFNHSIAPGGLAGDRRGVVPASGFSFSAQQIWKIIKENKDLDLPAHKVMVATVRCEEIANEKIAYFSDNEEWRHLEEAVQNGLVPGFGKKLSSILDNCLEAYDVEAVYFDDGVRMSKRHQLESKLLQLVHPAYQSVLGHLRSKILEDFKVAFENALEAGEGFAAAARDCTQSFMSKFDEGSKDVAIEQADWDSLKVREKVWRDIDCHVVSVRTTKISELTSLYETKLNKALSEPVEALLDSLGDDTWPAIRRLLHRETKRAVSEFDSSLSSFDIDQSTVEKLLAKLEWYARNVVESKAREEAGRVLIRMKDRFSTLFSRDSDSMPRMWTGKEDIKTITKNARSASLKLLSVMAAIRLDEEKDSVENTLSLAFVDASNTSTNKSIQTADPLASSSWEDVPANRTLITPVQCKSLWRQFKAETEFTVTQAIAAQEANKRNNNWLPPPWAIAAMLILGFNEFMTLLRNPLYLGVLFVAFLLGKALWVQLDISGEFRNGALPGILSLSTKFLPTIMNLLKKLAEEGQRPSVPESQRAPEFDSKSFRNAPNGMQSNSTSTDASSTVISTESSVEYTSPLKQRLE
;
A
#
# COMPACT_ATOMS: atom_id res chain seq x y z
N MET A 1 63.25 26.02 12.55
CA MET A 1 63.37 27.09 13.56
C MET A 1 61.96 27.36 14.05
N ASP A 2 61.47 26.50 14.95
CA ASP A 2 60.12 26.63 15.48
C ASP A 2 60.18 27.70 16.57
N SER A 3 59.67 28.88 16.25
CA SER A 3 59.60 30.02 17.16
C SER A 3 58.86 29.62 18.44
N SER A 4 59.46 29.84 19.61
CA SER A 4 58.84 29.62 20.91
C SER A 4 57.50 30.37 20.99
N CYS A 5 56.38 29.65 20.90
CA CYS A 5 55.05 30.23 21.02
C CYS A 5 54.78 30.47 22.51
N SER A 6 54.59 31.72 22.91
CA SER A 6 54.14 32.11 24.25
C SER A 6 52.74 32.68 24.18
N THR A 7 51.86 32.35 25.12
CA THR A 7 50.49 32.86 25.20
C THR A 7 50.16 33.24 26.64
N GLN A 8 49.44 34.35 26.83
CA GLN A 8 48.93 34.72 28.14
C GLN A 8 47.70 33.85 28.47
N LEU A 9 47.81 33.06 29.53
CA LEU A 9 46.74 32.16 30.00
C LEU A 9 45.73 32.91 30.87
N ILE A 10 46.24 33.73 31.78
CA ILE A 10 45.45 34.56 32.69
C ILE A 10 46.03 35.97 32.64
N ASP A 11 45.18 36.98 32.49
CA ASP A 11 45.61 38.37 32.48
C ASP A 11 45.80 38.94 33.90
N GLY A 12 46.17 40.23 33.99
CA GLY A 12 46.40 40.90 35.26
C GLY A 12 45.13 41.03 36.14
N ASP A 13 43.96 41.03 35.52
CA ASP A 13 42.66 41.16 36.16
C ASP A 13 42.05 39.80 36.55
N GLY A 14 42.78 38.71 36.30
CA GLY A 14 42.36 37.35 36.62
C GLY A 14 41.28 36.79 35.68
N VAL A 15 41.23 37.26 34.43
CA VAL A 15 40.39 36.70 33.36
C VAL A 15 41.16 35.62 32.61
N PHE A 16 40.50 34.48 32.38
CA PHE A 16 41.09 33.32 31.71
C PHE A 16 40.92 33.42 30.19
N ASN A 17 42.02 33.26 29.44
CA ASN A 17 42.05 33.37 27.98
C ASN A 17 41.80 32.02 27.29
N GLY A 18 40.53 31.58 27.25
CA GLY A 18 40.11 30.33 26.61
C GLY A 18 40.50 30.19 25.13
N PRO A 19 40.19 31.16 24.25
CA PRO A 19 40.56 31.08 22.84
C PRO A 19 42.08 31.04 22.60
N GLY A 20 42.84 31.77 23.42
CA GLY A 20 44.30 31.78 23.34
C GLY A 20 44.93 30.43 23.66
N ILE A 21 44.49 29.77 24.74
CA ILE A 21 45.00 28.44 25.10
C ILE A 21 44.64 27.41 24.04
N GLU A 22 43.43 27.41 23.47
CA GLU A 22 43.05 26.46 22.42
C GLU A 22 43.93 26.59 21.17
N ASN A 23 44.19 27.83 20.73
CA ASN A 23 45.08 28.08 19.59
C ASN A 23 46.52 27.63 19.89
N PHE A 24 47.02 27.88 21.11
CA PHE A 24 48.32 27.40 21.56
C PHE A 24 48.40 25.87 21.53
N LEU A 25 47.41 25.16 22.07
CA LEU A 25 47.38 23.70 22.11
C LEU A 25 47.35 23.08 20.71
N LYS A 26 46.61 23.68 19.77
CA LYS A 26 46.60 23.27 18.35
C LYS A 26 47.97 23.48 17.69
N THR A 27 48.60 24.63 17.92
CA THR A 27 49.93 24.95 17.36
C THR A 27 51.01 24.01 17.90
N VAL A 28 50.95 23.66 19.18
CA VAL A 28 51.90 22.77 19.85
C VAL A 28 51.61 21.28 19.57
N LYS A 29 50.41 20.96 19.05
CA LYS A 29 49.88 19.60 18.92
C LYS A 29 49.83 18.83 20.23
N LEU A 30 49.53 19.51 21.34
CA LEU A 30 49.55 18.89 22.66
C LEU A 30 48.55 17.73 22.76
N GLY A 31 47.39 17.84 22.11
CA GLY A 31 46.35 16.81 22.13
C GLY A 31 46.83 15.43 21.68
N GLU A 32 47.79 15.38 20.74
CA GLU A 32 48.40 14.13 20.24
C GLU A 32 49.32 13.47 21.28
N CYS A 33 49.79 14.21 22.29
CA CYS A 33 50.71 13.71 23.31
C CYS A 33 50.03 12.82 24.36
N GLY A 34 48.69 12.75 24.42
CA GLY A 34 47.96 11.92 25.38
C GLY A 34 48.33 12.25 26.84
N LEU A 35 48.97 11.30 27.53
CA LEU A 35 49.51 11.48 28.89
C LEU A 35 51.02 11.79 28.91
N SER A 36 51.69 11.86 27.76
CA SER A 36 53.13 12.10 27.63
C SER A 36 53.45 13.60 27.53
N TYR A 37 53.09 14.35 28.58
CA TYR A 37 53.43 15.78 28.70
C TYR A 37 53.71 16.15 30.16
N ALA A 38 54.48 17.20 30.40
CA ALA A 38 54.74 17.71 31.75
C ALA A 38 54.42 19.20 31.85
N VAL A 39 53.92 19.63 33.01
CA VAL A 39 53.65 21.04 33.28
C VAL A 39 54.58 21.53 34.38
N VAL A 40 55.36 22.57 34.07
CA VAL A 40 56.28 23.23 34.98
C VAL A 40 55.77 24.64 35.25
N SER A 41 55.78 25.09 36.50
CA SER A 41 55.52 26.51 36.83
C SER A 41 56.68 27.10 37.62
N ILE A 42 56.84 28.42 37.58
CA ILE A 42 57.80 29.14 38.44
C ILE A 42 57.11 30.16 39.32
N MET A 43 57.46 30.15 40.60
CA MET A 43 56.94 31.04 41.62
C MET A 43 58.11 31.68 42.37
N GLY A 44 57.94 32.93 42.80
CA GLY A 44 58.93 33.62 43.61
C GLY A 44 58.77 35.15 43.60
N PRO A 45 59.55 35.87 44.42
CA PRO A 45 59.42 37.31 44.59
C PRO A 45 59.51 38.09 43.27
N GLN A 46 58.90 39.28 43.23
CA GLN A 46 59.01 40.18 42.08
C GLN A 46 60.47 40.53 41.79
N SER A 47 60.83 40.58 40.50
CA SER A 47 62.18 40.90 40.03
C SER A 47 63.30 39.97 40.56
N SER A 48 62.98 38.71 40.87
CA SER A 48 63.96 37.68 41.26
C SER A 48 64.60 36.91 40.08
N GLY A 49 64.38 37.36 38.84
CA GLY A 49 64.92 36.74 37.64
C GLY A 49 64.22 35.43 37.22
N LYS A 50 62.90 35.32 37.45
CA LYS A 50 62.08 34.14 37.06
C LYS A 50 62.05 33.94 35.55
N SER A 51 61.57 34.94 34.81
CA SER A 51 61.46 34.89 33.35
C SER A 51 62.84 34.68 32.68
N THR A 52 63.89 35.34 33.19
CA THR A 52 65.28 35.11 32.77
C THR A 52 65.71 33.65 32.98
N LEU A 53 65.41 33.05 34.14
CA LEU A 53 65.71 31.64 34.38
C LEU A 53 64.95 30.73 33.41
N LEU A 54 63.65 30.98 33.18
CA LEU A 54 62.86 30.16 32.25
C LEU A 54 63.39 30.25 30.81
N ASN A 55 63.74 31.46 30.35
CA ASN A 55 64.29 31.68 29.02
C ASN A 55 65.61 30.92 28.81
N HIS A 56 66.50 30.93 29.80
CA HIS A 56 67.75 30.15 29.73
C HIS A 56 67.53 28.64 29.90
N LEU A 57 66.68 28.23 30.84
CA LEU A 57 66.46 26.82 31.17
C LEU A 57 65.69 26.07 30.08
N PHE A 58 64.63 26.67 29.55
CA PHE A 58 63.68 26.04 28.63
C PHE A 58 63.69 26.59 27.20
N HIS A 59 64.57 27.56 26.90
CA HIS A 59 64.64 28.25 25.61
C HIS A 59 63.31 28.91 25.21
N THR A 60 62.68 29.59 26.18
CA THR A 60 61.48 30.41 25.97
C THR A 60 61.82 31.86 25.67
N ASN A 61 60.80 32.65 25.34
CA ASN A 61 60.92 34.08 25.04
C ASN A 61 59.94 34.92 25.88
N PHE A 62 59.92 34.69 27.19
CA PHE A 62 59.14 35.52 28.12
C PHE A 62 59.76 36.91 28.23
N ARG A 63 58.91 37.92 28.48
CA ARG A 63 59.36 39.30 28.62
C ARG A 63 60.20 39.48 29.89
N GLU A 64 61.43 39.93 29.73
CA GLU A 64 62.33 40.24 30.85
C GLU A 64 62.30 41.71 31.25
N MET A 65 62.70 41.97 32.50
CA MET A 65 62.77 43.33 33.04
C MET A 65 63.95 44.06 32.42
N ASP A 66 63.69 45.24 31.86
CA ASP A 66 64.75 46.11 31.36
C ASP A 66 65.38 46.87 32.54
N ALA A 67 66.53 46.39 33.00
CA ALA A 67 67.23 46.95 34.16
C ALA A 67 67.52 48.45 34.04
N PHE A 68 67.69 48.97 32.81
CA PHE A 68 67.94 50.39 32.55
C PHE A 68 66.72 51.28 32.72
N LYS A 69 65.50 50.72 32.69
CA LYS A 69 64.24 51.45 32.89
C LYS A 69 63.76 51.47 34.34
N GLY A 70 64.53 50.86 35.25
CA GLY A 70 64.20 50.76 36.67
C GLY A 70 63.45 49.48 37.03
N ARG A 71 63.29 49.25 38.34
CA ARG A 71 62.62 48.05 38.87
C ARG A 71 61.10 48.24 38.81
N SER A 72 60.44 47.54 37.91
CA SER A 72 58.98 47.54 37.74
C SER A 72 58.45 46.13 37.45
N GLN A 73 57.13 45.96 37.58
CA GLN A 73 56.46 44.72 37.26
C GLN A 73 56.52 44.45 35.76
N THR A 74 57.03 43.27 35.42
CA THR A 74 57.25 42.88 34.02
C THR A 74 56.23 41.81 33.59
N THR A 75 56.11 40.74 34.37
CA THR A 75 55.11 39.69 34.14
C THR A 75 53.78 40.11 34.77
N LYS A 76 52.73 40.19 33.97
CA LYS A 76 51.35 40.42 34.41
C LYS A 76 50.50 39.19 34.13
N GLY A 77 49.86 38.65 35.16
CA GLY A 77 49.09 37.42 35.11
C GLY A 77 49.96 36.18 34.99
N ILE A 78 49.47 35.17 34.27
CA ILE A 78 50.15 33.89 34.07
C ILE A 78 50.36 33.65 32.58
N TRP A 79 51.62 33.40 32.20
CA TRP A 79 52.02 33.15 30.82
C TRP A 79 52.40 31.69 30.63
N LEU A 80 52.12 31.15 29.44
CA LEU A 80 52.37 29.77 29.06
C LEU A 80 53.28 29.72 27.84
N ALA A 81 54.27 28.82 27.82
CA ALA A 81 55.11 28.56 26.65
C ALA A 81 55.50 27.09 26.54
N ARG A 82 55.78 26.63 25.32
CA ARG A 82 56.34 25.29 25.06
C ARG A 82 57.86 25.33 25.24
N CYS A 83 58.42 24.33 25.93
CA CYS A 83 59.86 24.13 26.00
C CYS A 83 60.38 23.52 24.70
N VAL A 84 61.48 24.08 24.18
CA VAL A 84 62.14 23.59 22.96
C VAL A 84 63.16 22.51 23.36
N ASP A 85 63.30 21.44 22.58
CA ASP A 85 64.29 20.36 22.77
C ASP A 85 64.25 19.66 24.15
N ILE A 86 63.05 19.44 24.70
CA ILE A 86 62.83 18.63 25.90
C ILE A 86 61.73 17.61 25.62
N GLU A 87 62.02 16.34 25.92
CA GLU A 87 61.09 15.22 25.85
C GLU A 87 60.82 14.63 27.24
N PRO A 88 59.57 14.30 27.60
CA PRO A 88 58.33 14.49 26.83
C PRO A 88 57.94 15.98 26.69
N CYS A 89 56.90 16.26 25.90
CA CYS A 89 56.44 17.63 25.63
C CYS A 89 56.21 18.39 26.96
N THR A 90 57.06 19.39 27.24
CA THR A 90 57.01 20.14 28.49
C THR A 90 56.50 21.55 28.25
N ILE A 91 55.50 21.94 29.02
CA ILE A 91 54.93 23.28 29.00
C ILE A 91 55.33 24.00 30.28
N VAL A 92 55.74 25.25 30.15
CA VAL A 92 56.17 26.07 31.28
C VAL A 92 55.25 27.27 31.49
N MET A 93 54.97 27.56 32.75
CA MET A 93 54.14 28.65 33.23
C MET A 93 54.99 29.68 33.98
N ASP A 94 55.05 30.91 33.46
CA ASP A 94 55.64 32.06 34.17
C ASP A 94 54.56 32.79 34.95
N LEU A 95 54.67 32.77 36.28
CA LEU A 95 53.74 33.47 37.17
C LEU A 95 54.26 34.87 37.50
N GLU A 96 53.31 35.79 37.64
CA GLU A 96 53.54 37.09 38.24
C GLU A 96 54.26 36.97 39.60
N GLY A 97 55.20 37.88 39.86
CA GLY A 97 56.00 37.85 41.08
C GLY A 97 55.22 38.28 42.30
N SER A 98 55.47 37.61 43.42
CA SER A 98 54.89 37.97 44.72
C SER A 98 55.59 39.17 45.36
N ASP A 99 54.92 39.81 46.33
CA ASP A 99 55.44 40.94 47.12
C ASP A 99 55.74 42.17 46.26
N GLY A 100 54.81 42.49 45.35
CA GLY A 100 54.95 43.58 44.39
C GLY A 100 54.44 44.94 44.88
N ARG A 101 55.20 46.01 44.61
CA ARG A 101 54.82 47.38 45.01
C ARG A 101 53.55 47.89 44.31
N GLU A 102 53.29 47.42 43.09
CA GLU A 102 52.35 48.05 42.15
C GLU A 102 50.88 47.72 42.40
N ARG A 103 50.58 46.71 43.22
CA ARG A 103 49.21 46.25 43.49
C ARG A 103 48.71 46.47 44.93
N GLY A 104 49.59 46.76 45.90
CA GLY A 104 49.21 47.19 47.26
C GLY A 104 48.81 46.06 48.25
N GLU A 105 48.32 46.41 49.45
CA GLU A 105 48.02 45.44 50.55
C GLU A 105 46.80 44.54 50.30
N ASP A 106 45.86 44.94 49.42
CA ASP A 106 44.66 44.16 49.07
C ASP A 106 44.96 42.95 48.16
N ASP A 107 46.20 42.82 47.68
CA ASP A 107 46.59 41.97 46.56
C ASP A 107 47.04 40.55 46.93
N THR A 108 47.02 40.20 48.23
CA THR A 108 47.35 38.83 48.64
C THR A 108 46.40 37.78 48.03
N ALA A 109 45.20 38.18 47.56
CA ALA A 109 44.25 37.29 46.93
C ALA A 109 44.74 36.75 45.58
N PHE A 110 45.24 37.61 44.69
CA PHE A 110 45.69 37.18 43.36
C PHE A 110 46.95 36.34 43.44
N GLU A 111 47.89 36.70 44.32
CA GLU A 111 49.11 35.91 44.59
C GLU A 111 48.76 34.51 45.13
N LYS A 112 47.83 34.43 46.09
CA LYS A 112 47.33 33.14 46.61
C LYS A 112 46.66 32.32 45.52
N GLN A 113 45.76 32.92 44.72
CA GLN A 113 45.04 32.24 43.65
C GLN A 113 45.99 31.72 42.56
N SER A 114 46.96 32.54 42.15
CA SER A 114 47.97 32.16 41.14
C SER A 114 48.87 31.04 41.65
N ALA A 115 49.32 31.10 42.91
CA ALA A 115 50.13 30.04 43.51
C ALA A 115 49.35 28.71 43.67
N LEU A 116 48.08 28.78 44.08
CA LEU A 116 47.20 27.61 44.15
C LEU A 116 46.96 27.00 42.77
N PHE A 117 46.74 27.85 41.76
CA PHE A 117 46.55 27.41 40.39
C PHE A 117 47.80 26.72 39.83
N ALA A 118 49.00 27.28 40.08
CA ALA A 118 50.26 26.65 39.70
C ALA A 118 50.42 25.26 40.33
N LEU A 119 50.15 25.10 41.63
CA LEU A 119 50.26 23.79 42.30
C LEU A 119 49.20 22.79 41.86
N ALA A 120 48.00 23.27 41.53
CA ALA A 120 46.91 22.43 41.04
C ALA A 120 47.22 21.83 39.66
N VAL A 121 47.77 22.65 38.76
CA VAL A 121 47.97 22.29 37.35
C VAL A 121 49.34 21.67 37.10
N SER A 122 50.38 22.11 37.81
CA SER A 122 51.77 21.71 37.52
C SER A 122 52.16 20.37 38.12
N ASP A 123 53.02 19.64 37.43
CA ASP A 123 53.74 18.48 37.97
C ASP A 123 54.98 18.93 38.77
N ILE A 124 55.61 20.02 38.33
CA ILE A 124 56.82 20.58 38.94
C ILE A 124 56.63 22.08 39.17
N VAL A 125 56.87 22.53 40.40
CA VAL A 125 56.85 23.96 40.76
C VAL A 125 58.25 24.38 41.16
N LEU A 126 58.82 25.29 40.37
CA LEU A 126 60.08 25.96 40.64
C LEU A 126 59.85 27.08 41.66
N ILE A 127 60.47 27.00 42.83
CA ILE A 127 60.42 28.06 43.83
C ILE A 127 61.73 28.83 43.76
N ASN A 128 61.71 29.98 43.07
CA ASN A 128 62.86 30.82 42.86
C ASN A 128 63.07 31.75 44.06
N MET A 129 64.21 31.64 44.73
CA MET A 129 64.54 32.40 45.94
C MET A 129 66.00 32.84 45.95
N TRP A 130 66.33 33.96 46.60
CA TRP A 130 67.72 34.41 46.72
C TRP A 130 68.40 33.71 47.90
N CYS A 131 69.70 33.45 47.78
CA CYS A 131 70.47 32.80 48.84
C CYS A 131 70.44 33.58 50.17
N HIS A 132 70.32 34.91 50.12
CA HIS A 132 70.26 35.77 51.30
C HIS A 132 68.87 35.85 51.95
N ASP A 133 67.84 35.34 51.28
CA ASP A 133 66.49 35.24 51.83
C ASP A 133 66.30 33.96 52.65
N ILE A 134 67.19 32.98 52.49
CA ILE A 134 67.21 31.76 53.30
C ILE A 134 67.39 32.14 54.78
N GLY A 135 66.46 31.69 55.62
CA GLY A 135 66.42 32.02 57.06
C GLY A 135 65.62 33.27 57.42
N ARG A 136 65.08 34.03 56.44
CA ARG A 136 64.15 35.14 56.68
C ARG A 136 62.70 34.66 56.62
N GLU A 137 61.83 35.21 57.48
CA GLU A 137 60.44 34.76 57.57
C GLU A 137 59.58 35.25 56.39
N GLN A 138 59.63 36.55 56.08
CA GLN A 138 58.80 37.17 55.04
C GLN A 138 59.41 37.04 53.64
N ALA A 139 60.71 37.34 53.49
CA ALA A 139 61.39 37.35 52.19
C ALA A 139 61.54 35.95 51.55
N ALA A 140 61.47 34.88 52.35
CA ALA A 140 61.47 33.50 51.84
C ALA A 140 60.06 33.01 51.43
N ASN A 141 59.05 33.89 51.35
CA ASN A 141 57.66 33.56 51.03
C ASN A 141 57.01 32.51 51.95
N LYS A 142 57.49 32.34 53.20
CA LYS A 142 56.94 31.35 54.15
C LYS A 142 55.44 31.54 54.43
N PRO A 143 54.90 32.77 54.61
CA PRO A 143 53.47 32.97 54.85
C PRO A 143 52.59 32.59 53.66
N LEU A 144 53.09 32.84 52.44
CA LEU A 144 52.41 32.46 51.21
C LEU A 144 52.39 30.94 51.07
N LEU A 145 53.53 30.26 51.25
CA LEU A 145 53.61 28.78 51.25
C LEU A 145 52.70 28.16 52.32
N LYS A 146 52.66 28.73 53.52
CA LYS A 146 51.76 28.28 54.61
C LYS A 146 50.29 28.36 54.21
N THR A 147 49.88 29.49 53.64
CA THR A 147 48.49 29.69 53.19
C THR A 147 48.15 28.74 52.06
N VAL A 148 49.08 28.58 51.12
CA VAL A 148 48.93 27.72 49.95
C VAL A 148 48.84 26.26 50.35
N PHE A 149 49.69 25.75 51.25
CA PHE A 149 49.56 24.37 51.78
C PHE A 149 48.24 24.16 52.52
N GLN A 150 47.80 25.14 53.32
CA GLN A 150 46.53 25.05 54.03
C GLN A 150 45.33 24.94 53.09
N VAL A 151 45.30 25.79 52.07
CA VAL A 151 44.20 25.82 51.10
C VAL A 151 44.31 24.62 50.16
N MET A 152 45.52 24.21 49.77
CA MET A 152 45.75 23.03 48.94
C MET A 152 45.16 21.76 49.58
N MET A 153 45.39 21.55 50.88
CA MET A 153 44.86 20.38 51.59
C MET A 153 43.33 20.36 51.74
N ARG A 154 42.67 21.51 51.57
CA ARG A 154 41.19 21.62 51.57
C ARG A 154 40.63 21.44 50.17
N LEU A 155 41.35 21.99 49.19
CA LEU A 155 40.91 22.10 47.82
C LEU A 155 41.42 20.98 46.92
N PHE A 156 42.25 20.03 47.38
CA PHE A 156 42.84 19.02 46.50
C PHE A 156 43.16 17.73 47.25
N SER A 157 42.90 16.59 46.60
CA SER A 157 43.33 15.26 47.05
C SER A 157 44.85 15.08 46.94
N PRO A 158 45.46 14.11 47.66
CA PRO A 158 46.90 13.89 47.60
C PRO A 158 47.42 13.61 46.18
N ARG A 159 48.29 14.48 45.69
CA ARG A 159 49.09 14.35 44.45
C ARG A 159 50.52 14.72 44.81
N LYS A 160 51.51 13.90 44.45
CA LYS A 160 52.92 14.22 44.67
C LYS A 160 53.45 15.20 43.63
N THR A 161 53.31 16.49 43.91
CA THR A 161 53.91 17.56 43.11
C THR A 161 55.37 17.79 43.52
N THR A 162 56.28 17.98 42.57
CA THR A 162 57.69 18.27 42.91
C THR A 162 57.90 19.76 43.13
N LEU A 163 58.30 20.13 44.34
CA LEU A 163 58.74 21.47 44.70
C LEU A 163 60.27 21.55 44.53
N LEU A 164 60.71 22.20 43.46
CA LEU A 164 62.12 22.38 43.15
C LEU A 164 62.55 23.80 43.57
N PHE A 165 63.22 23.90 44.71
CA PHE A 165 63.77 25.16 45.20
C PHE A 165 65.02 25.53 44.40
N VAL A 166 64.96 26.66 43.71
CA VAL A 166 66.07 27.22 42.94
C VAL A 166 66.64 28.41 43.71
N ILE A 167 67.77 28.18 44.36
CA ILE A 167 68.51 29.20 45.11
C ILE A 167 69.35 30.01 44.13
N ARG A 168 69.11 31.31 44.08
CA ARG A 168 69.80 32.29 43.23
C ARG A 168 70.95 32.96 44.00
N ASP A 169 71.96 33.39 43.26
CA ASP A 169 73.12 34.13 43.77
C ASP A 169 73.83 33.41 44.92
N LYS A 170 74.26 32.17 44.63
CA LYS A 170 74.98 31.32 45.59
C LYS A 170 76.15 32.08 46.25
N THR A 171 76.09 32.18 47.57
CA THR A 171 77.14 32.78 48.40
C THR A 171 78.23 31.76 48.76
N ARG A 172 79.12 32.10 49.71
CA ARG A 172 80.18 31.18 50.19
C ARG A 172 79.65 29.96 50.95
N THR A 173 78.38 29.96 51.34
CA THR A 173 77.76 28.85 52.07
C THR A 173 77.51 27.66 51.13
N PRO A 174 78.02 26.45 51.45
CA PRO A 174 77.82 25.27 50.61
C PRO A 174 76.36 24.81 50.62
N LEU A 175 75.92 24.19 49.52
CA LEU A 175 74.54 23.69 49.35
C LEU A 175 74.22 22.60 50.40
N GLU A 176 75.19 21.77 50.76
CA GLU A 176 75.09 20.72 51.78
C GLU A 176 74.59 21.24 53.14
N ASN A 177 74.85 22.51 53.46
CA ASN A 177 74.38 23.15 54.69
C ASN A 177 73.05 23.88 54.49
N LEU A 178 72.79 24.42 53.29
CA LEU A 178 71.57 25.19 52.99
C LEU A 178 70.36 24.28 52.75
N GLU A 179 70.57 23.14 52.11
CA GLU A 179 69.51 22.19 51.77
C GLU A 179 68.80 21.63 53.03
N PRO A 180 69.49 21.13 54.07
CA PRO A 180 68.84 20.67 55.30
C PRO A 180 68.02 21.77 55.99
N ILE A 181 68.52 23.01 56.01
CA ILE A 181 67.84 24.15 56.63
C ILE A 181 66.52 24.43 55.90
N LEU A 182 66.54 24.45 54.56
CA LEU A 182 65.32 24.65 53.76
C LEU A 182 64.33 23.50 53.95
N ARG A 183 64.80 22.24 53.95
CA ARG A 183 63.94 21.08 54.20
C ARG A 183 63.28 21.14 55.57
N GLU A 184 64.04 21.51 56.61
CA GLU A 184 63.52 21.69 57.97
C GLU A 184 62.49 22.83 58.03
N ASP A 185 62.76 23.96 57.37
CA ASP A 185 61.83 25.08 57.31
C ASP A 185 60.52 24.72 56.62
N ILE A 186 60.55 23.99 55.50
CA ILE A 186 59.34 23.51 54.82
C ILE A 186 58.57 22.51 55.69
N GLN A 187 59.26 21.62 56.38
CA GLN A 187 58.64 20.68 57.30
C GLN A 187 57.96 21.42 58.48
N LYS A 188 58.61 22.44 59.05
CA LYS A 188 58.00 23.30 60.08
C LYS A 188 56.77 24.03 59.57
N ILE A 189 56.82 24.54 58.34
CA ILE A 189 55.65 25.19 57.72
C ILE A 189 54.51 24.17 57.61
N TRP A 190 54.78 22.97 57.09
CA TRP A 190 53.81 21.88 56.96
C TRP A 190 53.15 21.50 58.29
N ASP A 191 53.94 21.38 59.35
CA ASP A 191 53.44 20.99 60.68
C ASP A 191 52.66 22.13 61.36
N SER A 192 52.93 23.38 60.99
CA SER A 192 52.22 24.56 61.51
C SER A 192 50.86 24.83 60.86
N VAL A 193 50.55 24.14 59.75
CA VAL A 193 49.31 24.31 58.99
C VAL A 193 48.15 23.53 59.64
N ARG A 194 46.95 24.12 59.67
CA ARG A 194 45.74 23.43 60.15
C ARG A 194 45.24 22.45 59.10
N LYS A 195 45.47 21.15 59.34
CA LYS A 195 45.08 20.04 58.46
C LYS A 195 43.63 19.58 58.73
N PRO A 196 42.84 19.20 57.72
CA PRO A 196 41.54 18.52 57.91
C PRO A 196 41.69 17.20 58.68
N HIS A 197 40.59 16.68 59.28
CA HIS A 197 40.64 15.46 60.09
C HIS A 197 41.21 14.25 59.34
N GLU A 198 40.91 14.14 58.04
CA GLU A 198 41.36 13.04 57.16
C GLU A 198 42.88 13.02 56.91
N HIS A 199 43.57 14.16 57.06
CA HIS A 199 44.99 14.32 56.74
C HIS A 199 45.84 14.77 57.92
N LYS A 200 45.34 14.59 59.16
CA LYS A 200 45.97 15.11 60.37
C LYS A 200 47.41 14.59 60.56
N ASP A 201 47.63 13.31 60.27
CA ASP A 201 48.90 12.60 60.46
C ASP A 201 49.66 12.36 59.14
N THR A 202 49.22 12.96 58.03
CA THR A 202 49.83 12.76 56.72
C THR A 202 51.18 13.50 56.60
N PRO A 203 52.28 12.80 56.21
CA PRO A 203 53.59 13.43 56.03
C PRO A 203 53.66 14.28 54.75
N LEU A 204 54.57 15.26 54.73
CA LEU A 204 54.81 16.14 53.57
C LEU A 204 55.11 15.33 52.30
N SER A 205 55.86 14.24 52.43
CA SER A 205 56.28 13.36 51.33
C SER A 205 55.15 12.65 50.58
N GLU A 206 53.93 12.64 51.15
CA GLU A 206 52.74 12.11 50.48
C GLU A 206 52.15 13.10 49.45
N PHE A 207 52.35 14.40 49.67
CA PHE A 207 51.88 15.48 48.80
C PHE A 207 52.99 16.13 47.97
N PHE A 208 54.23 16.13 48.45
CA PHE A 208 55.30 16.86 47.79
C PHE A 208 56.61 16.08 47.77
N ASN A 209 57.29 16.10 46.62
CA ASN A 209 58.71 15.81 46.55
C ASN A 209 59.49 17.12 46.65
N VAL A 210 60.50 17.21 47.50
CA VAL A 210 61.28 18.44 47.68
C VAL A 210 62.68 18.24 47.13
N GLU A 211 63.06 19.09 46.18
CA GLU A 211 64.36 19.12 45.52
C GLU A 211 64.98 20.50 45.68
N VAL A 212 66.31 20.58 45.81
CA VAL A 212 67.02 21.86 46.00
C VAL A 212 68.18 21.96 45.03
N VAL A 213 68.29 23.09 44.34
CA VAL A 213 69.39 23.42 43.41
C VAL A 213 69.86 24.83 43.69
N ALA A 214 71.16 25.06 43.62
CA ALA A 214 71.75 26.39 43.74
C ALA A 214 72.45 26.82 42.46
N LEU A 215 72.16 28.04 42.02
CA LEU A 215 72.72 28.68 40.85
C LEU A 215 73.64 29.86 41.26
N SER A 216 74.76 30.00 40.57
CA SER A 216 75.69 31.12 40.70
C SER A 216 75.04 32.44 40.26
N SER A 217 75.59 33.58 40.66
CA SER A 217 75.10 34.89 40.23
C SER A 217 75.21 35.04 38.72
N PHE A 218 74.11 35.45 38.08
CA PHE A 218 74.08 35.68 36.64
C PHE A 218 74.94 36.88 36.22
N GLU A 219 74.90 37.96 37.01
CA GLU A 219 75.64 39.20 36.72
C GLU A 219 77.15 39.04 36.97
N GLU A 220 77.55 38.36 38.04
CA GLU A 220 78.96 38.22 38.40
C GLU A 220 79.65 37.02 37.72
N LYS A 221 78.90 35.95 37.45
CA LYS A 221 79.43 34.63 37.04
C LYS A 221 78.55 33.98 35.97
N GLU A 222 78.30 34.70 34.89
CA GLU A 222 77.40 34.31 33.79
C GLU A 222 77.71 32.92 33.21
N GLU A 223 78.98 32.62 32.91
CA GLU A 223 79.36 31.32 32.32
C GLU A 223 79.08 30.13 33.25
N GLN A 224 79.36 30.28 34.55
CA GLN A 224 79.04 29.26 35.55
C GLN A 224 77.53 29.09 35.72
N PHE A 225 76.77 30.18 35.65
CA PHE A 225 75.32 30.13 35.69
C PHE A 225 74.77 29.35 34.48
N LYS A 226 75.24 29.64 33.26
CA LYS A 226 74.82 28.94 32.04
C LYS A 226 75.12 27.44 32.11
N GLU A 227 76.30 27.07 32.59
CA GLU A 227 76.68 25.66 32.79
C GLU A 227 75.75 24.96 33.79
N GLN A 228 75.49 25.57 34.94
CA GLN A 228 74.60 25.02 35.96
C GLN A 228 73.14 24.93 35.49
N VAL A 229 72.66 25.90 34.72
CA VAL A 229 71.34 25.86 34.09
C VAL A 229 71.27 24.74 33.05
N SER A 230 72.33 24.50 32.28
CA SER A 230 72.42 23.37 31.35
C SER A 230 72.32 22.03 32.08
N ASN A 231 73.04 21.87 33.21
CA ASN A 231 72.94 20.67 34.05
C ASN A 231 71.53 20.50 34.64
N LEU A 232 70.90 21.59 35.07
CA LEU A 232 69.52 21.56 35.56
C LEU A 232 68.55 21.14 34.45
N ARG A 233 68.73 21.65 33.23
CA ARG A 233 67.90 21.31 32.06
C ARG A 233 67.91 19.82 31.77
N GLN A 234 69.07 19.16 31.88
CA GLN A 234 69.18 17.71 31.65
C GLN A 234 68.27 16.89 32.58
N ARG A 235 67.96 17.39 33.79
CA ARG A 235 67.04 16.72 34.73
C ARG A 235 65.58 16.75 34.28
N PHE A 236 65.21 17.65 33.37
CA PHE A 236 63.85 17.73 32.81
C PHE A 236 63.63 16.77 31.64
N ASN A 237 64.71 16.28 31.01
CA ASN A 237 64.61 15.22 30.01
C ASN A 237 64.17 13.92 30.69
N HIS A 238 63.19 13.24 30.10
CA HIS A 238 62.54 12.05 30.67
C HIS A 238 61.95 12.28 32.06
N SER A 239 61.52 13.51 32.36
CA SER A 239 60.98 13.90 33.67
C SER A 239 59.80 13.06 34.15
N ILE A 240 59.02 12.48 33.23
CA ILE A 240 57.84 11.64 33.53
C ILE A 240 58.17 10.18 33.83
N ALA A 241 59.41 9.75 33.63
CA ALA A 241 59.80 8.37 33.91
C ALA A 241 59.68 8.06 35.41
N PRO A 242 59.46 6.79 35.82
CA PRO A 242 59.44 6.42 37.23
C PRO A 242 60.73 6.86 37.95
N GLY A 243 60.60 7.64 39.01
CA GLY A 243 61.73 8.23 39.73
C GLY A 243 62.26 9.56 39.16
N GLY A 244 61.70 10.06 38.05
CA GLY A 244 61.96 11.39 37.51
C GLY A 244 61.24 12.51 38.26
N LEU A 245 61.50 13.77 37.88
CA LEU A 245 60.95 14.96 38.55
C LEU A 245 59.40 15.03 38.53
N ALA A 246 58.72 14.37 37.60
CA ALA A 246 57.27 14.33 37.47
C ALA A 246 56.72 12.88 37.57
N GLY A 247 57.39 12.01 38.34
CA GLY A 247 57.19 10.55 38.29
C GLY A 247 55.89 10.00 38.90
N ASP A 248 55.15 10.73 39.73
CA ASP A 248 53.87 10.26 40.32
C ASP A 248 52.67 11.00 39.70
N ARG A 249 52.02 10.35 38.73
CA ARG A 249 51.07 10.98 37.78
C ARG A 249 49.61 10.57 37.98
N ARG A 250 49.20 10.13 39.18
CA ARG A 250 47.84 9.63 39.45
C ARG A 250 46.71 10.64 39.12
N GLY A 251 46.98 11.94 39.27
CA GLY A 251 46.02 13.02 39.05
C GLY A 251 46.09 13.72 37.69
N VAL A 252 46.93 13.24 36.75
CA VAL A 252 47.12 13.90 35.45
C VAL A 252 45.90 13.70 34.55
N VAL A 253 45.48 14.78 33.89
CA VAL A 253 44.41 14.79 32.87
C VAL A 253 45.04 14.61 31.49
N PRO A 254 44.39 13.91 30.53
CA PRO A 254 44.87 13.85 29.15
C PRO A 254 45.08 15.24 28.53
N ALA A 255 46.06 15.38 27.67
CA ALA A 255 46.43 16.65 27.06
C ALA A 255 45.28 17.35 26.31
N SER A 256 44.39 16.60 25.67
CA SER A 256 43.17 17.12 25.03
C SER A 256 42.18 17.76 26.03
N GLY A 257 42.19 17.28 27.28
CA GLY A 257 41.42 17.83 28.39
C GLY A 257 42.08 19.00 29.11
N PHE A 258 43.34 19.35 28.80
CA PHE A 258 44.12 20.33 29.56
C PHE A 258 43.48 21.73 29.61
N SER A 259 43.06 22.28 28.46
CA SER A 259 42.44 23.62 28.40
C SER A 259 41.21 23.72 29.30
N PHE A 260 40.28 22.79 29.13
CA PHE A 260 39.04 22.74 29.90
C PHE A 260 39.34 22.55 31.39
N SER A 261 40.27 21.64 31.72
CA SER A 261 40.72 21.41 33.11
C SER A 261 41.29 22.68 33.74
N ALA A 262 42.21 23.37 33.06
CA ALA A 262 42.81 24.61 33.55
C ALA A 262 41.74 25.70 33.77
N GLN A 263 40.78 25.83 32.86
CA GLN A 263 39.70 26.81 32.99
C GLN A 263 38.79 26.53 34.20
N GLN A 264 38.41 25.26 34.41
CA GLN A 264 37.55 24.89 35.55
C GLN A 264 38.28 25.02 36.88
N ILE A 265 39.55 24.59 36.95
CA ILE A 265 40.38 24.77 38.16
C ILE A 265 40.49 26.26 38.51
N TRP A 266 40.76 27.13 37.52
CA TRP A 266 40.82 28.58 37.76
C TRP A 266 39.49 29.14 38.28
N LYS A 267 38.37 28.72 37.69
CA LYS A 267 37.03 29.15 38.12
C LYS A 267 36.74 28.76 39.57
N ILE A 268 37.08 27.53 39.96
CA ILE A 268 36.84 27.03 41.32
C ILE A 268 37.71 27.78 42.35
N ILE A 269 38.97 28.03 42.01
CA ILE A 269 39.89 28.84 42.83
C ILE A 269 39.36 30.27 42.99
N LYS A 270 38.84 30.89 41.93
CA LYS A 270 38.26 32.24 41.98
C LYS A 270 37.01 32.30 42.85
N GLU A 271 36.21 31.24 42.85
CA GLU A 271 34.99 31.10 43.65
C GLU A 271 35.24 30.63 45.10
N ASN A 272 36.50 30.30 45.47
CA ASN A 272 36.90 29.73 46.77
C ASN A 272 36.08 28.49 47.20
N LYS A 273 35.72 27.62 46.25
CA LYS A 273 34.99 26.37 46.53
C LYS A 273 35.97 25.19 46.64
N ASP A 274 35.59 24.17 47.40
CA ASP A 274 36.35 22.92 47.51
C ASP A 274 36.46 22.22 46.14
N LEU A 275 37.65 21.71 45.81
CA LEU A 275 37.94 21.03 44.54
C LEU A 275 38.34 19.56 44.82
N ASP A 276 37.54 18.63 44.31
CA ASP A 276 37.88 17.21 44.36
C ASP A 276 38.54 16.84 43.03
N LEU A 277 39.84 16.53 43.03
CA LEU A 277 40.60 16.22 41.82
C LEU A 277 40.15 14.93 41.13
N PRO A 278 39.95 13.79 41.84
CA PRO A 278 39.28 12.63 41.28
C PRO A 278 37.92 12.95 40.63
N ALA A 279 37.03 13.65 41.33
CA ALA A 279 35.72 14.01 40.78
C ALA A 279 35.85 14.95 39.58
N HIS A 280 36.78 15.90 39.63
CA HIS A 280 37.09 16.80 38.53
C HIS A 280 37.64 16.05 37.31
N LYS A 281 38.53 15.07 37.49
CA LYS A 281 39.03 14.21 36.40
C LYS A 281 37.87 13.46 35.72
N VAL A 282 36.96 12.90 36.51
CA VAL A 282 35.74 12.23 36.00
C VAL A 282 34.83 13.21 35.26
N MET A 283 34.66 14.44 35.78
CA MET A 283 33.90 15.50 35.11
C MET A 283 34.52 15.88 33.76
N VAL A 284 35.84 16.13 33.70
CA VAL A 284 36.55 16.44 32.45
C VAL A 284 36.41 15.29 31.45
N ALA A 285 36.61 14.05 31.91
CA ALA A 285 36.40 12.86 31.09
C ALA A 285 34.96 12.81 30.56
N THR A 286 33.96 13.13 31.38
CA THR A 286 32.55 13.07 30.99
C THR A 286 32.23 14.05 29.88
N VAL A 287 32.66 15.30 30.03
CA VAL A 287 32.43 16.35 29.02
C VAL A 287 33.18 16.01 27.72
N ARG A 288 34.46 15.64 27.81
CA ARG A 288 35.25 15.33 26.60
C ARG A 288 34.79 14.08 25.88
N CYS A 289 34.50 13.00 26.60
CA CYS A 289 33.96 11.79 26.00
C CYS A 289 32.61 12.04 25.32
N GLU A 290 31.80 12.97 25.85
CA GLU A 290 30.54 13.35 25.21
C GLU A 290 30.72 14.21 23.97
N GLU A 291 31.65 15.17 23.99
CA GLU A 291 32.03 15.95 22.80
C GLU A 291 32.54 15.04 21.68
N ILE A 292 33.49 14.14 21.98
CA ILE A 292 34.04 13.17 21.02
C ILE A 292 32.90 12.30 20.45
N ALA A 293 32.01 11.78 21.31
CA ALA A 293 30.88 10.97 20.86
C ALA A 293 29.95 11.74 19.90
N ASN A 294 29.64 13.01 20.21
CA ASN A 294 28.79 13.84 19.35
C ASN A 294 29.48 14.17 18.01
N GLU A 295 30.79 14.42 18.03
CA GLU A 295 31.59 14.59 16.80
C GLU A 295 31.59 13.32 15.94
N LYS A 296 31.71 12.13 16.55
CA LYS A 296 31.64 10.85 15.80
C LYS A 296 30.27 10.60 15.20
N ILE A 297 29.18 10.99 15.88
CA ILE A 297 27.81 10.91 15.32
C ILE A 297 27.67 11.85 14.11
N ALA A 298 28.19 13.08 14.20
CA ALA A 298 28.17 14.01 13.08
C ALA A 298 28.98 13.46 11.89
N TYR A 299 30.18 12.94 12.15
CA TYR A 299 31.03 12.31 11.14
C TYR A 299 30.35 11.08 10.49
N PHE A 300 29.66 10.25 11.27
CA PHE A 300 28.88 9.13 10.75
C PHE A 300 27.75 9.61 9.82
N SER A 301 27.07 10.70 10.18
CA SER A 301 25.97 11.27 9.38
C SER A 301 26.44 11.86 8.05
N ASP A 302 27.69 12.33 8.01
CA ASP A 302 28.34 12.86 6.81
C ASP A 302 29.13 11.80 6.02
N ASN A 303 29.19 10.55 6.51
CA ASN A 303 29.91 9.47 5.86
C ASN A 303 29.25 9.08 4.52
N GLU A 304 30.04 9.10 3.44
CA GLU A 304 29.56 8.79 2.09
C GLU A 304 29.08 7.34 1.94
N GLU A 305 29.74 6.38 2.59
CA GLU A 305 29.35 4.96 2.55
C GLU A 305 27.99 4.74 3.22
N TRP A 306 27.74 5.40 4.36
CA TRP A 306 26.45 5.37 5.03
C TRP A 306 25.35 6.00 4.16
N ARG A 307 25.59 7.18 3.59
CA ARG A 307 24.59 7.87 2.73
C ARG A 307 24.24 7.05 1.49
N HIS A 308 25.22 6.45 0.84
CA HIS A 308 24.99 5.55 -0.29
C HIS A 308 24.21 4.30 0.12
N LEU A 309 24.51 3.74 1.30
CA LEU A 309 23.78 2.59 1.83
C LEU A 309 22.32 2.98 2.12
N GLU A 310 22.08 4.12 2.78
CA GLU A 310 20.76 4.63 3.09
C GLU A 310 19.93 4.90 1.82
N GLU A 311 20.52 5.51 0.80
CA GLU A 311 19.86 5.73 -0.49
C GLU A 311 19.56 4.41 -1.21
N ALA A 312 20.49 3.45 -1.20
CA ALA A 312 20.28 2.14 -1.80
C ALA A 312 19.12 1.39 -1.14
N VAL A 313 18.96 1.53 0.18
CA VAL A 313 17.85 0.95 0.94
C VAL A 313 16.50 1.54 0.56
N GLN A 314 16.43 2.83 0.19
CA GLN A 314 15.19 3.43 -0.31
C GLN A 314 14.76 2.86 -1.67
N ASN A 315 15.73 2.43 -2.48
CA ASN A 315 15.49 1.90 -3.81
C ASN A 315 15.17 0.39 -3.82
N GLY A 316 15.52 -0.35 -2.76
CA GLY A 316 15.15 -1.76 -2.64
C GLY A 316 16.03 -2.58 -1.70
N LEU A 317 16.05 -3.89 -1.95
CA LEU A 317 16.82 -4.84 -1.15
C LEU A 317 18.33 -4.71 -1.45
N VAL A 318 19.12 -4.47 -0.40
CA VAL A 318 20.58 -4.35 -0.51
C VAL A 318 21.26 -5.62 0.01
N PRO A 319 21.97 -6.38 -0.83
CA PRO A 319 22.74 -7.54 -0.40
C PRO A 319 23.91 -7.15 0.51
N GLY A 320 24.12 -7.94 1.57
CA GLY A 320 25.17 -7.72 2.55
C GLY A 320 24.96 -6.48 3.41
N PHE A 321 23.70 -6.00 3.53
CA PHE A 321 23.38 -4.79 4.30
C PHE A 321 23.93 -4.86 5.72
N GLY A 322 23.69 -5.98 6.43
CA GLY A 322 24.12 -6.16 7.82
C GLY A 322 25.63 -6.01 7.98
N LYS A 323 26.41 -6.74 7.16
CA LYS A 323 27.88 -6.69 7.20
C LYS A 323 28.45 -5.31 6.86
N LYS A 324 27.89 -4.63 5.85
CA LYS A 324 28.33 -3.27 5.47
C LYS A 324 28.05 -2.29 6.59
N LEU A 325 26.83 -2.33 7.14
CA LEU A 325 26.44 -1.45 8.23
C LEU A 325 27.28 -1.69 9.49
N SER A 326 27.51 -2.95 9.85
CA SER A 326 28.38 -3.30 10.98
C SER A 326 29.79 -2.77 10.81
N SER A 327 30.39 -2.90 9.62
CA SER A 327 31.73 -2.34 9.37
C SER A 327 31.78 -0.81 9.54
N ILE A 328 30.75 -0.08 9.10
CA ILE A 328 30.70 1.39 9.25
C ILE A 328 30.52 1.77 10.73
N LEU A 329 29.68 1.04 11.46
CA LEU A 329 29.48 1.24 12.90
C LEU A 329 30.77 0.95 13.68
N ASP A 330 31.47 -0.15 13.38
CA ASP A 330 32.72 -0.52 14.04
C ASP A 330 33.80 0.54 13.80
N ASN A 331 33.98 1.01 12.57
CA ASN A 331 34.94 2.08 12.27
C ASN A 331 34.66 3.35 13.09
N CYS A 332 33.38 3.69 13.31
CA CYS A 332 32.97 4.84 14.12
C CYS A 332 33.27 4.63 15.62
N LEU A 333 32.98 3.43 16.14
CA LEU A 333 33.24 3.08 17.54
C LEU A 333 34.74 2.95 17.83
N GLU A 334 35.53 2.38 16.92
CA GLU A 334 36.99 2.30 17.03
C GLU A 334 37.63 3.70 17.02
N ALA A 335 37.15 4.59 16.15
CA ALA A 335 37.61 5.98 16.12
C ALA A 335 37.32 6.71 17.44
N TYR A 336 36.21 6.41 18.10
CA TYR A 336 35.92 6.88 19.45
C TYR A 336 36.89 6.29 20.48
N ASP A 337 37.10 4.97 20.45
CA ASP A 337 37.94 4.26 21.42
C ASP A 337 39.40 4.73 21.40
N VAL A 338 39.92 5.04 20.20
CA VAL A 338 41.27 5.62 20.00
C VAL A 338 41.39 7.01 20.63
N GLU A 339 40.42 7.87 20.43
CA GLU A 339 40.47 9.26 20.92
C GLU A 339 40.19 9.34 22.42
N ALA A 340 39.33 8.46 22.94
CA ALA A 340 38.94 8.41 24.33
C ALA A 340 39.91 7.60 25.23
N VAL A 341 40.94 6.97 24.65
CA VAL A 341 41.81 5.97 25.32
C VAL A 341 42.44 6.43 26.64
N TYR A 342 42.72 7.72 26.78
CA TYR A 342 43.43 8.27 27.95
C TYR A 342 42.49 8.70 29.10
N PHE A 343 41.18 8.67 28.89
CA PHE A 343 40.20 9.07 29.90
C PHE A 343 39.84 7.93 30.85
N ASP A 344 39.04 8.25 31.88
CA ASP A 344 38.56 7.27 32.85
C ASP A 344 37.77 6.15 32.17
N ASP A 345 38.08 4.90 32.51
CA ASP A 345 37.51 3.72 31.86
C ASP A 345 35.99 3.62 32.07
N GLY A 346 35.51 3.90 33.29
CA GLY A 346 34.08 3.86 33.61
C GLY A 346 33.28 4.90 32.82
N VAL A 347 33.82 6.12 32.71
CA VAL A 347 33.21 7.20 31.92
C VAL A 347 33.22 6.86 30.44
N ARG A 348 34.37 6.42 29.90
CA ARG A 348 34.54 6.06 28.50
C ARG A 348 33.58 4.96 28.09
N MET A 349 33.51 3.86 28.84
CA MET A 349 32.61 2.75 28.52
C MET A 349 31.14 3.16 28.58
N SER A 350 30.76 3.95 29.59
CA SER A 350 29.40 4.49 29.70
C SER A 350 29.01 5.37 28.50
N LYS A 351 29.91 6.28 28.09
CA LYS A 351 29.70 7.17 26.94
C LYS A 351 29.78 6.43 25.61
N ARG A 352 30.61 5.39 25.49
CA ARG A 352 30.66 4.48 24.34
C ARG A 352 29.33 3.76 24.12
N HIS A 353 28.71 3.22 25.17
CA HIS A 353 27.39 2.60 25.07
C HIS A 353 26.28 3.61 24.71
N GLN A 354 26.38 4.86 25.21
CA GLN A 354 25.45 5.92 24.80
C GLN A 354 25.62 6.28 23.31
N LEU A 355 26.86 6.33 22.82
CA LEU A 355 27.18 6.53 21.40
C LEU A 355 26.59 5.40 20.54
N GLU A 356 26.88 4.15 20.89
CA GLU A 356 26.35 2.95 20.23
C GLU A 356 24.81 2.98 20.17
N SER A 357 24.13 3.26 21.29
CA SER A 357 22.67 3.36 21.31
C SER A 357 22.14 4.47 20.39
N LYS A 358 22.80 5.63 20.30
CA LYS A 358 22.38 6.73 19.42
C LYS A 358 22.60 6.37 17.94
N LEU A 359 23.72 5.73 17.60
CA LEU A 359 23.99 5.24 16.26
C LEU A 359 22.94 4.19 15.83
N LEU A 360 22.64 3.23 16.70
CA LEU A 360 21.61 2.22 16.46
C LEU A 360 20.22 2.85 16.24
N GLN A 361 19.86 3.91 16.98
CA GLN A 361 18.61 4.64 16.73
C GLN A 361 18.58 5.33 15.36
N LEU A 362 19.70 5.87 14.92
CA LEU A 362 19.83 6.54 13.63
C LEU A 362 19.72 5.57 12.46
N VAL A 363 20.30 4.37 12.57
CA VAL A 363 20.30 3.36 11.50
C VAL A 363 19.06 2.46 11.49
N HIS A 364 18.26 2.46 12.57
CA HIS A 364 17.08 1.61 12.72
C HIS A 364 16.03 1.77 11.61
N PRO A 365 15.69 2.98 11.12
CA PRO A 365 14.74 3.14 10.03
C PRO A 365 15.19 2.44 8.73
N ALA A 366 16.48 2.49 8.40
CA ALA A 366 17.03 1.80 7.24
C ALA A 366 16.90 0.28 7.38
N TYR A 367 17.23 -0.28 8.55
CA TYR A 367 17.02 -1.69 8.86
C TYR A 367 15.55 -2.14 8.67
N GLN A 368 14.60 -1.36 9.21
CA GLN A 368 13.18 -1.64 9.03
C GLN A 368 12.75 -1.61 7.56
N SER A 369 13.30 -0.68 6.77
CA SER A 369 13.03 -0.57 5.34
C SER A 369 13.53 -1.80 4.56
N VAL A 370 14.76 -2.26 4.81
CA VAL A 370 15.31 -3.48 4.19
C VAL A 370 14.46 -4.70 4.49
N LEU A 371 14.05 -4.89 5.75
CA LEU A 371 13.14 -5.98 6.12
C LEU A 371 11.76 -5.84 5.45
N GLY A 372 11.28 -4.60 5.29
CA GLY A 372 10.09 -4.29 4.52
C GLY A 372 10.19 -4.73 3.06
N HIS A 373 11.30 -4.42 2.40
CA HIS A 373 11.58 -4.85 1.02
C HIS A 373 11.72 -6.37 0.91
N LEU A 374 12.41 -7.02 1.86
CA LEU A 374 12.54 -8.47 1.91
C LEU A 374 11.17 -9.14 2.00
N ARG A 375 10.30 -8.67 2.91
CA ARG A 375 8.92 -9.16 3.05
C ARG A 375 8.13 -9.02 1.75
N SER A 376 8.15 -7.84 1.13
CA SER A 376 7.42 -7.60 -0.11
C SER A 376 7.92 -8.49 -1.25
N LYS A 377 9.23 -8.67 -1.38
CA LYS A 377 9.85 -9.55 -2.37
C LYS A 377 9.44 -11.01 -2.15
N ILE A 378 9.56 -11.51 -0.92
CA ILE A 378 9.18 -12.89 -0.58
C ILE A 378 7.70 -13.14 -0.87
N LEU A 379 6.82 -12.19 -0.54
CA LEU A 379 5.40 -12.32 -0.80
C LEU A 379 5.09 -12.35 -2.30
N GLU A 380 5.74 -11.50 -3.10
CA GLU A 380 5.51 -11.47 -4.55
C GLU A 380 6.05 -12.74 -5.24
N ASP A 381 7.26 -13.16 -4.90
CA ASP A 381 7.84 -14.41 -5.40
C ASP A 381 6.98 -15.62 -4.97
N PHE A 382 6.40 -15.59 -3.76
CA PHE A 382 5.47 -16.62 -3.29
C PHE A 382 4.21 -16.70 -4.15
N LYS A 383 3.56 -15.57 -4.47
CA LYS A 383 2.34 -15.56 -5.31
C LYS A 383 2.60 -16.21 -6.67
N VAL A 384 3.68 -15.80 -7.33
CA VAL A 384 4.06 -16.32 -8.65
C VAL A 384 4.35 -17.82 -8.58
N ALA A 385 5.14 -18.27 -7.59
CA ALA A 385 5.45 -19.68 -7.43
C ALA A 385 4.22 -20.51 -7.08
N PHE A 386 3.32 -19.98 -6.24
CA PHE A 386 2.09 -20.66 -5.84
C PHE A 386 1.12 -20.81 -7.01
N GLU A 387 0.94 -19.77 -7.83
CA GLU A 387 0.13 -19.83 -9.05
C GLU A 387 0.68 -20.86 -10.04
N ASN A 388 1.99 -20.85 -10.29
CA ASN A 388 2.65 -21.83 -11.15
C ASN A 388 2.48 -23.28 -10.66
N ALA A 389 2.54 -23.51 -9.34
CA ALA A 389 2.34 -24.83 -8.75
C ALA A 389 0.90 -25.34 -8.97
N LEU A 390 -0.09 -24.45 -8.85
CA LEU A 390 -1.49 -24.76 -9.14
C LEU A 390 -1.71 -25.06 -10.63
N GLU A 391 -1.08 -24.30 -11.54
CA GLU A 391 -1.16 -24.54 -12.98
C GLU A 391 -0.47 -25.85 -13.41
N ALA A 392 0.59 -26.26 -12.69
CA ALA A 392 1.27 -27.54 -12.90
C ALA A 392 0.43 -28.76 -12.46
N GLY A 393 -0.73 -28.53 -11.84
CA GLY A 393 -1.64 -29.59 -11.41
C GLY A 393 -1.32 -30.17 -10.03
N GLU A 394 -0.50 -29.48 -9.22
CA GLU A 394 -0.30 -29.87 -7.82
C GLU A 394 -1.59 -29.66 -7.00
N GLY A 395 -1.82 -30.55 -6.04
CA GLY A 395 -2.97 -30.41 -5.13
C GLY A 395 -2.85 -29.14 -4.28
N PHE A 396 -3.94 -28.37 -4.16
CA PHE A 396 -3.94 -27.05 -3.53
C PHE A 396 -3.28 -27.03 -2.14
N ALA A 397 -3.63 -27.99 -1.27
CA ALA A 397 -3.06 -28.07 0.08
C ALA A 397 -1.57 -28.47 0.10
N ALA A 398 -1.11 -29.27 -0.86
CA ALA A 398 0.31 -29.60 -0.98
C ALA A 398 1.10 -28.38 -1.46
N ALA A 399 0.67 -27.77 -2.57
CA ALA A 399 1.28 -26.56 -3.12
C ALA A 399 1.36 -25.43 -2.08
N ALA A 400 0.29 -25.21 -1.31
CA ALA A 400 0.27 -24.17 -0.27
C ALA A 400 1.29 -24.45 0.84
N ARG A 401 1.38 -25.69 1.34
CA ARG A 401 2.34 -26.07 2.39
C ARG A 401 3.78 -25.97 1.91
N ASP A 402 4.08 -26.54 0.75
CA ASP A 402 5.44 -26.63 0.22
C ASP A 402 5.97 -25.24 -0.17
N CYS A 403 5.14 -24.42 -0.83
CA CYS A 403 5.49 -23.03 -1.12
C CYS A 403 5.69 -22.24 0.17
N THR A 404 4.77 -22.35 1.15
CA THR A 404 4.91 -21.62 2.42
C THR A 404 6.21 -21.99 3.13
N GLN A 405 6.52 -23.28 3.25
CA GLN A 405 7.75 -23.73 3.91
C GLN A 405 9.01 -23.24 3.17
N SER A 406 9.03 -23.33 1.84
CA SER A 406 10.14 -22.88 1.00
C SER A 406 10.39 -21.37 1.15
N PHE A 407 9.34 -20.55 1.07
CA PHE A 407 9.47 -19.11 1.15
C PHE A 407 9.72 -18.58 2.57
N MET A 408 9.21 -19.26 3.61
CA MET A 408 9.60 -18.97 4.99
C MET A 408 11.08 -19.27 5.23
N SER A 409 11.62 -20.37 4.67
CA SER A 409 13.06 -20.65 4.74
C SER A 409 13.91 -19.60 4.01
N LYS A 410 13.46 -19.12 2.84
CA LYS A 410 14.14 -18.04 2.10
C LYS A 410 14.11 -16.72 2.87
N PHE A 411 13.01 -16.42 3.56
CA PHE A 411 12.93 -15.25 4.44
C PHE A 411 13.91 -15.39 5.62
N ASP A 412 13.94 -16.55 6.27
CA ASP A 412 14.84 -16.82 7.39
C ASP A 412 16.31 -16.69 6.96
N GLU A 413 16.68 -17.14 5.76
CA GLU A 413 18.00 -16.93 5.17
C GLU A 413 18.29 -15.46 4.85
N GLY A 414 17.36 -14.76 4.18
CA GLY A 414 17.50 -13.33 3.86
C GLY A 414 17.58 -12.46 5.11
N SER A 415 16.91 -12.82 6.21
CA SER A 415 16.94 -12.08 7.46
C SER A 415 18.32 -12.10 8.13
N LYS A 416 19.10 -13.18 7.95
CA LYS A 416 20.47 -13.29 8.47
C LYS A 416 21.44 -12.33 7.79
N ASP A 417 21.20 -12.00 6.51
CA ASP A 417 22.02 -11.04 5.76
C ASP A 417 21.78 -9.58 6.20
N VAL A 418 20.62 -9.32 6.82
CA VAL A 418 20.21 -8.00 7.31
C VAL A 418 20.60 -7.78 8.78
N ALA A 419 20.89 -8.86 9.52
CA ALA A 419 21.30 -8.80 10.93
C ALA A 419 22.63 -8.04 11.08
N ILE A 420 22.71 -7.18 12.10
CA ILE A 420 23.91 -6.42 12.44
C ILE A 420 24.56 -6.98 13.71
N GLU A 421 25.88 -6.99 13.78
CA GLU A 421 26.63 -7.56 14.90
C GLU A 421 26.43 -6.77 16.21
N GLN A 422 26.21 -5.45 16.10
CA GLN A 422 26.07 -4.52 17.22
C GLN A 422 24.66 -4.52 17.84
N ALA A 423 23.67 -5.19 17.25
CA ALA A 423 22.32 -5.22 17.82
C ALA A 423 21.60 -6.55 17.57
N ASP A 424 20.98 -7.07 18.63
CA ASP A 424 20.08 -8.22 18.57
C ASP A 424 18.65 -7.77 18.24
N TRP A 425 18.46 -7.21 17.04
CA TRP A 425 17.14 -6.76 16.60
C TRP A 425 16.26 -7.94 16.18
N ASP A 426 15.14 -8.09 16.88
CA ASP A 426 14.20 -9.18 16.66
C ASP A 426 13.48 -9.10 15.28
N SER A 427 13.81 -10.02 14.39
CA SER A 427 13.14 -10.20 13.09
C SER A 427 11.86 -11.05 13.16
N LEU A 428 11.55 -11.67 14.32
CA LEU A 428 10.40 -12.55 14.49
C LEU A 428 9.07 -11.84 14.21
N LYS A 429 8.94 -10.57 14.62
CA LYS A 429 7.74 -9.77 14.33
C LYS A 429 7.49 -9.62 12.82
N VAL A 430 8.54 -9.45 12.04
CA VAL A 430 8.44 -9.35 10.58
C VAL A 430 8.18 -10.73 9.98
N ARG A 431 8.83 -11.77 10.51
CA ARG A 431 8.60 -13.18 10.12
C ARG A 431 7.13 -13.59 10.29
N GLU A 432 6.53 -13.31 11.45
CA GLU A 432 5.12 -13.56 11.68
C GLU A 432 4.22 -12.77 10.73
N LYS A 433 4.62 -11.54 10.38
CA LYS A 433 3.88 -10.73 9.41
C LYS A 433 3.92 -11.34 8.01
N VAL A 434 5.08 -11.84 7.57
CA VAL A 434 5.22 -12.58 6.30
C VAL A 434 4.31 -13.81 6.30
N TRP A 435 4.33 -14.59 7.38
CA TRP A 435 3.48 -15.79 7.49
C TRP A 435 1.99 -15.43 7.41
N ARG A 436 1.54 -14.38 8.12
CA ARG A 436 0.15 -13.89 8.05
C ARG A 436 -0.22 -13.38 6.65
N ASP A 437 0.69 -12.66 5.99
CA ASP A 437 0.48 -12.15 4.63
C ASP A 437 0.34 -13.32 3.62
N ILE A 438 1.16 -14.37 3.77
CA ILE A 438 1.08 -15.62 2.98
C ILE A 438 -0.23 -16.37 3.25
N ASP A 439 -0.56 -16.62 4.52
CA ASP A 439 -1.77 -17.37 4.90
C ASP A 439 -3.04 -16.66 4.42
N CYS A 440 -3.10 -15.34 4.54
CA CYS A 440 -4.19 -14.52 4.01
C CYS A 440 -4.33 -14.67 2.49
N HIS A 441 -3.21 -14.66 1.75
CA HIS A 441 -3.23 -14.89 0.31
C HIS A 441 -3.71 -16.31 -0.03
N VAL A 442 -3.23 -17.34 0.67
CA VAL A 442 -3.67 -18.73 0.48
C VAL A 442 -5.18 -18.86 0.72
N VAL A 443 -5.71 -18.28 1.79
CA VAL A 443 -7.16 -18.29 2.09
C VAL A 443 -7.96 -17.56 1.00
N SER A 444 -7.46 -16.43 0.49
CA SER A 444 -8.09 -15.70 -0.61
C SER A 444 -8.15 -16.54 -1.88
N VAL A 445 -7.03 -17.12 -2.32
CA VAL A 445 -6.98 -17.99 -3.50
C VAL A 445 -7.85 -19.23 -3.31
N ARG A 446 -7.84 -19.84 -2.11
CA ARG A 446 -8.71 -20.98 -1.77
C ARG A 446 -10.18 -20.63 -2.01
N THR A 447 -10.62 -19.49 -1.49
CA THR A 447 -12.02 -19.04 -1.60
C THR A 447 -12.41 -18.80 -3.06
N THR A 448 -11.53 -18.14 -3.83
CA THR A 448 -11.74 -17.92 -5.28
C THR A 448 -11.85 -19.25 -6.02
N LYS A 449 -10.90 -20.18 -5.81
CA LYS A 449 -10.90 -21.48 -6.49
C LYS A 449 -12.11 -22.35 -6.13
N ILE A 450 -12.54 -22.35 -4.87
CA ILE A 450 -13.78 -23.03 -4.45
C ILE A 450 -15.00 -22.41 -5.16
N SER A 451 -15.05 -21.08 -5.30
CA SER A 451 -16.15 -20.40 -5.99
C SER A 451 -16.19 -20.71 -7.49
N GLU A 452 -15.03 -20.78 -8.14
CA GLU A 452 -14.87 -21.19 -9.54
C GLU A 452 -15.34 -22.64 -9.74
N LEU A 453 -14.91 -23.56 -8.87
CA LEU A 453 -15.35 -24.96 -8.88
C LEU A 453 -16.86 -25.08 -8.64
N THR A 454 -17.40 -24.33 -7.68
CA THR A 454 -18.85 -24.34 -7.39
C THR A 454 -19.65 -23.92 -8.64
N SER A 455 -19.24 -22.83 -9.30
CA SER A 455 -19.87 -22.35 -10.54
C SER A 455 -19.74 -23.37 -11.70
N LEU A 456 -18.59 -24.03 -11.82
CA LEU A 456 -18.38 -25.09 -12.82
C LEU A 456 -19.36 -26.26 -12.63
N TYR A 457 -19.55 -26.72 -11.38
CA TYR A 457 -20.49 -27.81 -11.10
C TYR A 457 -21.94 -27.36 -11.19
N GLU A 458 -22.28 -26.13 -10.77
CA GLU A 458 -23.61 -25.53 -10.96
C GLU A 458 -23.98 -25.46 -12.46
N THR A 459 -23.08 -24.98 -13.32
CA THR A 459 -23.31 -24.91 -14.78
C THR A 459 -23.42 -26.31 -15.41
N LYS A 460 -22.59 -27.28 -14.99
CA LYS A 460 -22.67 -28.67 -15.43
C LYS A 460 -24.02 -29.30 -15.05
N LEU A 461 -24.48 -29.07 -13.82
CA LEU A 461 -25.79 -29.52 -13.32
C LEU A 461 -26.94 -28.86 -14.07
N ASN A 462 -26.87 -27.55 -14.30
CA ASN A 462 -27.90 -26.84 -15.05
C ASN A 462 -28.05 -27.42 -16.46
N LYS A 463 -26.93 -27.66 -17.16
CA LYS A 463 -26.95 -28.29 -18.50
C LYS A 463 -27.49 -29.73 -18.46
N ALA A 464 -27.10 -30.52 -17.47
CA ALA A 464 -27.53 -31.92 -17.34
C ALA A 464 -29.01 -32.08 -16.95
N LEU A 465 -29.60 -31.09 -16.26
CA LEU A 465 -30.98 -31.15 -15.78
C LEU A 465 -31.96 -30.37 -16.67
N SER A 466 -31.60 -29.21 -17.20
CA SER A 466 -32.53 -28.32 -17.91
C SER A 466 -33.15 -28.94 -19.15
N GLU A 467 -32.34 -29.36 -20.13
CA GLU A 467 -32.83 -29.93 -21.39
C GLU A 467 -33.62 -31.23 -21.18
N PRO A 468 -33.15 -32.20 -20.35
CA PRO A 468 -33.90 -33.44 -20.17
C PRO A 468 -35.17 -33.25 -19.34
N VAL A 469 -35.23 -32.28 -18.42
CA VAL A 469 -36.47 -31.95 -17.69
C VAL A 469 -37.50 -31.33 -18.63
N GLU A 470 -37.10 -30.41 -19.52
CA GLU A 470 -37.99 -29.86 -20.55
C GLU A 470 -38.53 -30.98 -21.45
N ALA A 471 -37.66 -31.88 -21.93
CA ALA A 471 -38.07 -33.03 -22.72
C ALA A 471 -39.00 -34.01 -21.97
N LEU A 472 -38.77 -34.21 -20.66
CA LEU A 472 -39.62 -35.08 -19.84
C LEU A 472 -40.98 -34.46 -19.57
N LEU A 473 -41.05 -33.15 -19.33
CA LEU A 473 -42.30 -32.40 -19.19
C LEU A 473 -43.10 -32.35 -20.50
N ASP A 474 -42.41 -32.45 -21.64
CA ASP A 474 -43.02 -32.64 -22.96
C ASP A 474 -43.54 -34.07 -23.18
N SER A 475 -42.88 -35.06 -22.56
CA SER A 475 -43.26 -36.47 -22.64
C SER A 475 -44.41 -36.79 -21.68
N LEU A 476 -45.50 -37.32 -22.24
CA LEU A 476 -46.79 -37.43 -21.56
C LEU A 476 -47.01 -38.84 -20.99
N GLY A 477 -46.89 -38.98 -19.68
CA GLY A 477 -47.30 -40.18 -18.94
C GLY A 477 -47.40 -39.94 -17.43
N ASP A 478 -48.04 -40.87 -16.72
CA ASP A 478 -48.14 -40.83 -15.25
C ASP A 478 -46.74 -41.00 -14.58
N ASP A 479 -45.71 -41.37 -15.35
CA ASP A 479 -44.30 -41.56 -14.93
C ASP A 479 -43.41 -40.30 -15.13
N THR A 480 -43.95 -39.14 -15.55
CA THR A 480 -43.15 -37.93 -15.80
C THR A 480 -42.39 -37.46 -14.55
N TRP A 481 -43.08 -37.25 -13.42
CA TRP A 481 -42.45 -36.80 -12.18
C TRP A 481 -41.52 -37.86 -11.55
N PRO A 482 -41.85 -39.17 -11.51
CA PRO A 482 -40.90 -40.20 -11.10
C PRO A 482 -39.66 -40.30 -12.00
N ALA A 483 -39.78 -40.09 -13.32
CA ALA A 483 -38.64 -40.00 -14.23
C ALA A 483 -37.75 -38.79 -13.93
N ILE A 484 -38.36 -37.61 -13.70
CA ILE A 484 -37.65 -36.39 -13.26
C ILE A 484 -36.94 -36.62 -11.93
N ARG A 485 -37.56 -37.31 -10.96
CA ARG A 485 -36.93 -37.63 -9.67
C ARG A 485 -35.71 -38.54 -9.84
N ARG A 486 -35.81 -39.59 -10.66
CA ARG A 486 -34.69 -40.50 -10.97
C ARG A 486 -33.54 -39.74 -11.64
N LEU A 487 -33.85 -38.85 -12.59
CA LEU A 487 -32.86 -38.01 -13.25
C LEU A 487 -32.19 -37.06 -12.24
N LEU A 488 -32.98 -36.30 -11.46
CA LEU A 488 -32.48 -35.37 -10.45
C LEU A 488 -31.57 -36.08 -9.46
N HIS A 489 -31.99 -37.23 -8.92
CA HIS A 489 -31.18 -37.98 -7.96
C HIS A 489 -29.87 -38.50 -8.58
N ARG A 490 -29.92 -39.04 -9.80
CA ARG A 490 -28.73 -39.58 -10.48
C ARG A 490 -27.71 -38.49 -10.79
N GLU A 491 -28.13 -37.40 -11.44
CA GLU A 491 -27.20 -36.33 -11.84
C GLU A 491 -26.70 -35.54 -10.63
N THR A 492 -27.55 -35.31 -9.62
CA THR A 492 -27.11 -34.64 -8.37
C THR A 492 -26.10 -35.50 -7.62
N LYS A 493 -26.38 -36.79 -7.41
CA LYS A 493 -25.44 -37.69 -6.72
C LYS A 493 -24.10 -37.80 -7.43
N ARG A 494 -24.12 -37.87 -8.77
CA ARG A 494 -22.90 -37.87 -9.58
C ARG A 494 -22.12 -36.57 -9.39
N ALA A 495 -22.77 -35.41 -9.57
CA ALA A 495 -22.13 -34.11 -9.43
C ALA A 495 -21.58 -33.88 -8.02
N VAL A 496 -22.34 -34.24 -6.97
CA VAL A 496 -21.90 -34.17 -5.57
C VAL A 496 -20.67 -35.05 -5.33
N SER A 497 -20.62 -36.29 -5.85
CA SER A 497 -19.45 -37.17 -5.66
C SER A 497 -18.20 -36.66 -6.38
N GLU A 498 -18.35 -36.14 -7.60
CA GLU A 498 -17.23 -35.57 -8.36
C GLU A 498 -16.75 -34.25 -7.70
N PHE A 499 -17.67 -33.43 -7.20
CA PHE A 499 -17.36 -32.19 -6.49
C PHE A 499 -16.66 -32.45 -5.16
N ASP A 500 -17.15 -33.40 -4.34
CA ASP A 500 -16.52 -33.83 -3.09
C ASP A 500 -15.08 -34.34 -3.32
N SER A 501 -14.88 -35.17 -4.34
CA SER A 501 -13.54 -35.64 -4.70
C SER A 501 -12.59 -34.50 -5.08
N SER A 502 -13.10 -33.45 -5.74
CA SER A 502 -12.30 -32.28 -6.11
C SER A 502 -11.98 -31.38 -4.90
N LEU A 503 -12.93 -31.24 -3.96
CA LEU A 503 -12.77 -30.47 -2.73
C LEU A 503 -11.74 -31.09 -1.77
N SER A 504 -11.55 -32.41 -1.81
CA SER A 504 -10.57 -33.10 -0.95
C SER A 504 -9.14 -32.55 -1.06
N SER A 505 -8.78 -31.96 -2.20
CA SER A 505 -7.46 -31.37 -2.45
C SER A 505 -7.21 -30.02 -1.75
N PHE A 506 -8.26 -29.39 -1.21
CA PHE A 506 -8.22 -28.03 -0.65
C PHE A 506 -8.05 -27.97 0.88
N ASP A 507 -8.07 -29.12 1.56
CA ASP A 507 -7.92 -29.26 3.03
C ASP A 507 -8.88 -28.33 3.81
N ILE A 508 -10.17 -28.43 3.47
CA ILE A 508 -11.26 -27.63 4.04
C ILE A 508 -11.88 -28.39 5.23
N ASP A 509 -12.40 -27.65 6.22
CA ASP A 509 -13.14 -28.26 7.31
C ASP A 509 -14.39 -29.01 6.82
N GLN A 510 -14.67 -30.14 7.44
CA GLN A 510 -15.79 -31.02 7.07
C GLN A 510 -17.14 -30.29 7.05
N SER A 511 -17.33 -29.33 7.96
CA SER A 511 -18.60 -28.59 8.08
C SER A 511 -18.84 -27.65 6.89
N THR A 512 -17.79 -27.05 6.36
CA THR A 512 -17.86 -26.20 5.16
C THR A 512 -18.04 -27.03 3.90
N VAL A 513 -17.38 -28.19 3.81
CA VAL A 513 -17.62 -29.15 2.73
C VAL A 513 -19.10 -29.55 2.70
N GLU A 514 -19.67 -29.97 3.83
CA GLU A 514 -21.09 -30.34 3.94
C GLU A 514 -22.03 -29.19 3.52
N LYS A 515 -21.73 -27.95 3.91
CA LYS A 515 -22.51 -26.76 3.48
C LYS A 515 -22.45 -26.54 1.96
N LEU A 516 -21.28 -26.71 1.35
CA LEU A 516 -21.10 -26.55 -0.10
C LEU A 516 -21.82 -27.66 -0.87
N LEU A 517 -21.75 -28.91 -0.39
CA LEU A 517 -22.48 -30.03 -0.99
C LEU A 517 -24.00 -29.80 -0.89
N ALA A 518 -24.50 -29.41 0.29
CA ALA A 518 -25.92 -29.10 0.48
C ALA A 518 -26.39 -27.93 -0.41
N LYS A 519 -25.54 -26.90 -0.60
CA LYS A 519 -25.82 -25.81 -1.53
C LYS A 519 -25.96 -26.31 -2.97
N LEU A 520 -25.10 -27.23 -3.40
CA LEU A 520 -25.16 -27.82 -4.74
C LEU A 520 -26.42 -28.68 -4.94
N GLU A 521 -26.81 -29.47 -3.93
CA GLU A 521 -28.06 -30.24 -3.95
C GLU A 521 -29.30 -29.33 -4.02
N TRP A 522 -29.29 -28.24 -3.26
CA TRP A 522 -30.34 -27.24 -3.31
C TRP A 522 -30.41 -26.53 -4.66
N TYR A 523 -29.25 -26.19 -5.24
CA TYR A 523 -29.18 -25.64 -6.59
C TYR A 523 -29.79 -26.60 -7.63
N ALA A 524 -29.47 -27.88 -7.56
CA ALA A 524 -30.02 -28.90 -8.45
C ALA A 524 -31.56 -28.97 -8.36
N ARG A 525 -32.13 -28.95 -7.15
CA ARG A 525 -33.58 -28.87 -6.95
C ARG A 525 -34.17 -27.62 -7.59
N ASN A 526 -33.57 -26.45 -7.35
CA ASN A 526 -34.04 -25.19 -7.90
C ASN A 526 -34.01 -25.13 -9.43
N VAL A 527 -33.02 -25.73 -10.08
CA VAL A 527 -32.98 -25.83 -11.55
C VAL A 527 -34.25 -26.53 -12.06
N VAL A 528 -34.61 -27.65 -11.44
CA VAL A 528 -35.82 -28.40 -11.81
C VAL A 528 -37.08 -27.59 -11.51
N GLU A 529 -37.19 -26.96 -10.33
CA GLU A 529 -38.33 -26.12 -9.99
C GLU A 529 -38.49 -24.93 -10.94
N SER A 530 -37.40 -24.26 -11.27
CA SER A 530 -37.39 -23.12 -12.20
C SER A 530 -37.85 -23.54 -13.59
N LYS A 531 -37.33 -24.68 -14.09
CA LYS A 531 -37.74 -25.22 -15.39
C LYS A 531 -39.19 -25.70 -15.39
N ALA A 532 -39.66 -26.30 -14.30
CA ALA A 532 -41.07 -26.66 -14.16
C ALA A 532 -41.99 -25.43 -14.15
N ARG A 533 -41.59 -24.32 -13.50
CA ARG A 533 -42.32 -23.04 -13.54
C ARG A 533 -42.36 -22.43 -14.96
N GLU A 534 -41.25 -22.50 -15.69
CA GLU A 534 -41.17 -22.05 -17.08
C GLU A 534 -42.11 -22.86 -17.99
N GLU A 535 -42.09 -24.19 -17.90
CA GLU A 535 -43.00 -25.06 -18.65
C GLU A 535 -44.47 -24.85 -18.25
N ALA A 536 -44.76 -24.67 -16.97
CA ALA A 536 -46.12 -24.42 -16.50
C ALA A 536 -46.70 -23.12 -17.09
N GLY A 537 -45.87 -22.10 -17.34
CA GLY A 537 -46.28 -20.89 -18.06
C GLY A 537 -46.70 -21.16 -19.51
N ARG A 538 -46.16 -22.22 -20.14
CA ARG A 538 -46.47 -22.66 -21.51
C ARG A 538 -47.60 -23.69 -21.58
N VAL A 539 -48.23 -24.04 -20.45
CA VAL A 539 -49.22 -25.13 -20.34
C VAL A 539 -50.37 -25.02 -21.35
N LEU A 540 -50.91 -23.81 -21.60
CA LEU A 540 -52.05 -23.64 -22.50
C LEU A 540 -51.70 -24.02 -23.94
N ILE A 541 -50.51 -23.64 -24.40
CA ILE A 541 -50.01 -23.98 -25.75
C ILE A 541 -49.85 -25.50 -25.85
N ARG A 542 -49.21 -26.12 -24.85
CA ARG A 542 -49.00 -27.56 -24.79
C ARG A 542 -50.32 -28.34 -24.75
N MET A 543 -51.30 -27.85 -23.98
CA MET A 543 -52.66 -28.43 -23.94
C MET A 543 -53.34 -28.37 -25.30
N LYS A 544 -53.19 -27.29 -26.06
CA LYS A 544 -53.73 -27.11 -27.42
C LYS A 544 -53.03 -28.00 -28.43
N ASP A 545 -51.70 -28.12 -28.38
CA ASP A 545 -50.95 -29.03 -29.24
C ASP A 545 -51.35 -30.49 -28.97
N ARG A 546 -51.50 -30.85 -27.69
CA ARG A 546 -51.98 -32.18 -27.29
C ARG A 546 -53.42 -32.45 -27.74
N PHE A 547 -54.30 -31.44 -27.62
CA PHE A 547 -55.66 -31.55 -28.13
C PHE A 547 -55.66 -31.71 -29.65
N SER A 548 -54.91 -30.89 -30.35
CA SER A 548 -54.88 -30.88 -31.82
C SER A 548 -54.30 -32.18 -32.36
N THR A 549 -53.21 -32.70 -31.79
CA THR A 549 -52.64 -33.99 -32.18
C THR A 549 -53.63 -35.14 -32.00
N LEU A 550 -54.33 -35.23 -30.87
CA LEU A 550 -55.29 -36.31 -30.61
C LEU A 550 -56.63 -36.14 -31.35
N PHE A 551 -57.05 -34.90 -31.57
CA PHE A 551 -58.32 -34.58 -32.24
C PHE A 551 -58.21 -34.66 -33.77
N SER A 552 -57.12 -34.13 -34.33
CA SER A 552 -56.92 -34.04 -35.79
C SER A 552 -56.19 -35.24 -36.38
N ARG A 553 -55.68 -36.19 -35.57
CA ARG A 553 -55.05 -37.42 -36.08
C ARG A 553 -55.84 -38.66 -35.70
N ASP A 554 -55.74 -39.67 -36.55
CA ASP A 554 -56.25 -41.02 -36.28
C ASP A 554 -55.22 -41.87 -35.50
N SER A 555 -55.55 -43.14 -35.26
CA SER A 555 -54.67 -44.08 -34.55
C SER A 555 -53.34 -44.32 -35.26
N ASP A 556 -53.28 -44.08 -36.57
CA ASP A 556 -52.09 -44.26 -37.41
C ASP A 556 -51.32 -42.95 -37.61
N SER A 557 -51.64 -41.92 -36.81
CA SER A 557 -51.05 -40.56 -36.87
C SER A 557 -51.29 -39.79 -38.17
N MET A 558 -52.23 -40.24 -39.01
CA MET A 558 -52.63 -39.53 -40.23
C MET A 558 -53.69 -38.47 -39.93
N PRO A 559 -53.76 -37.37 -40.70
CA PRO A 559 -54.81 -36.38 -40.55
C PRO A 559 -56.20 -37.01 -40.69
N ARG A 560 -57.01 -36.89 -39.64
CA ARG A 560 -58.34 -37.48 -39.52
C ARG A 560 -59.29 -36.87 -40.55
N MET A 561 -59.96 -37.72 -41.33
CA MET A 561 -60.96 -37.31 -42.30
C MET A 561 -62.38 -37.53 -41.75
N TRP A 562 -63.14 -36.43 -41.62
CA TRP A 562 -64.51 -36.42 -41.10
C TRP A 562 -65.53 -37.04 -42.08
N THR A 563 -65.55 -38.36 -42.17
CA THR A 563 -66.34 -39.15 -43.15
C THR A 563 -67.72 -39.60 -42.64
N GLY A 564 -68.14 -39.14 -41.45
CA GLY A 564 -69.47 -39.43 -40.90
C GLY A 564 -69.55 -40.65 -39.96
N LYS A 565 -68.55 -41.55 -39.98
CA LYS A 565 -68.49 -42.76 -39.11
C LYS A 565 -67.87 -42.52 -37.74
N GLU A 566 -67.19 -41.40 -37.57
CA GLU A 566 -66.47 -41.06 -36.35
C GLU A 566 -67.38 -40.34 -35.36
N ASP A 567 -67.31 -40.72 -34.09
CA ASP A 567 -68.01 -40.03 -33.02
C ASP A 567 -67.15 -38.87 -32.48
N ILE A 568 -67.43 -37.69 -33.03
CA ILE A 568 -66.74 -36.44 -32.63
C ILE A 568 -66.86 -36.20 -31.13
N LYS A 569 -67.95 -36.63 -30.46
CA LYS A 569 -68.15 -36.39 -29.03
C LYS A 569 -67.19 -37.20 -28.17
N THR A 570 -67.02 -38.49 -28.47
CA THR A 570 -66.06 -39.35 -27.74
C THR A 570 -64.61 -38.98 -28.03
N ILE A 571 -64.28 -38.64 -29.28
CA ILE A 571 -62.94 -38.15 -29.64
C ILE A 571 -62.63 -36.82 -28.92
N THR A 572 -63.58 -35.89 -28.89
CA THR A 572 -63.42 -34.62 -28.15
C THR A 572 -63.27 -34.86 -26.66
N LYS A 573 -64.05 -35.79 -26.08
CA LYS A 573 -63.96 -36.15 -24.65
C LYS A 573 -62.58 -36.73 -24.33
N ASN A 574 -62.07 -37.64 -25.17
CA ASN A 574 -60.76 -38.25 -25.00
C ASN A 574 -59.64 -37.21 -25.13
N ALA A 575 -59.66 -36.38 -26.17
CA ALA A 575 -58.68 -35.31 -26.38
C ALA A 575 -58.70 -34.29 -25.22
N ARG A 576 -59.88 -33.90 -24.74
CA ARG A 576 -60.02 -33.03 -23.56
C ARG A 576 -59.49 -33.70 -22.28
N SER A 577 -59.80 -34.98 -22.04
CA SER A 577 -59.28 -35.70 -20.87
C SER A 577 -57.76 -35.82 -20.87
N ALA A 578 -57.15 -36.04 -22.04
CA ALA A 578 -55.70 -36.11 -22.18
C ALA A 578 -55.02 -34.75 -21.99
N SER A 579 -55.61 -33.65 -22.50
CA SER A 579 -55.14 -32.30 -22.21
C SER A 579 -55.33 -31.90 -20.74
N LEU A 580 -56.35 -32.44 -20.06
CA LEU A 580 -56.57 -32.20 -18.63
C LEU A 580 -55.54 -32.92 -17.76
N LYS A 581 -55.12 -34.13 -18.14
CA LYS A 581 -54.02 -34.85 -17.49
C LYS A 581 -52.69 -34.08 -17.59
N LEU A 582 -52.45 -33.43 -18.72
CA LEU A 582 -51.29 -32.55 -18.84
C LEU A 582 -51.38 -31.36 -17.86
N LEU A 583 -52.56 -30.75 -17.72
CA LEU A 583 -52.78 -29.70 -16.74
C LEU A 583 -52.57 -30.20 -15.30
N SER A 584 -52.98 -31.43 -14.97
CA SER A 584 -52.78 -31.99 -13.63
C SER A 584 -51.30 -32.31 -13.32
N VAL A 585 -50.51 -32.70 -14.33
CA VAL A 585 -49.06 -32.90 -14.21
C VAL A 585 -48.33 -31.57 -14.03
N MET A 586 -48.77 -30.50 -14.69
CA MET A 586 -48.13 -29.18 -14.64
C MET A 586 -48.68 -28.25 -13.54
N ALA A 587 -49.68 -28.68 -12.77
CA ALA A 587 -50.27 -27.87 -11.71
C ALA A 587 -49.42 -27.82 -10.43
N ALA A 588 -48.65 -28.86 -10.15
CA ALA A 588 -47.85 -28.99 -8.93
C ALA A 588 -46.53 -29.73 -9.18
N ILE A 589 -45.49 -29.35 -8.44
CA ILE A 589 -44.19 -30.01 -8.41
C ILE A 589 -44.25 -31.24 -7.50
N ARG A 590 -43.95 -32.44 -8.04
CA ARG A 590 -43.98 -33.72 -7.30
C ARG A 590 -42.60 -34.35 -7.13
N LEU A 591 -41.65 -33.58 -6.59
CA LEU A 591 -40.29 -34.07 -6.36
C LEU A 591 -40.19 -35.03 -5.17
N ASP A 592 -41.04 -34.85 -4.16
CA ASP A 592 -41.11 -35.72 -2.97
C ASP A 592 -42.24 -36.75 -3.12
N GLU A 593 -42.17 -37.92 -2.46
CA GLU A 593 -43.10 -39.08 -2.62
C GLU A 593 -44.54 -38.87 -2.10
N GLU A 594 -44.95 -37.62 -1.95
CA GLU A 594 -46.25 -37.25 -1.42
C GLU A 594 -47.35 -37.43 -2.48
N LYS A 595 -48.46 -38.06 -2.09
CA LYS A 595 -49.64 -38.22 -2.96
C LYS A 595 -50.47 -36.94 -2.93
N ASP A 596 -50.90 -36.46 -4.10
CA ASP A 596 -51.82 -35.33 -4.20
C ASP A 596 -53.19 -35.72 -4.78
N SER A 597 -54.19 -34.91 -4.48
CA SER A 597 -55.57 -35.04 -4.98
C SER A 597 -55.87 -34.19 -6.22
N VAL A 598 -54.83 -33.60 -6.83
CA VAL A 598 -54.96 -32.57 -7.89
C VAL A 598 -55.63 -33.15 -9.15
N GLU A 599 -55.17 -34.32 -9.62
CA GLU A 599 -55.76 -34.97 -10.80
C GLU A 599 -57.23 -35.34 -10.56
N ASN A 600 -57.53 -35.95 -9.40
CA ASN A 600 -58.89 -36.36 -9.04
C ASN A 600 -59.84 -35.16 -8.93
N THR A 601 -59.37 -34.05 -8.35
CA THR A 601 -60.14 -32.82 -8.20
C THR A 601 -60.44 -32.17 -9.57
N LEU A 602 -59.45 -32.14 -10.45
CA LEU A 602 -59.61 -31.61 -11.82
C LEU A 602 -60.54 -32.48 -12.67
N SER A 603 -60.43 -33.80 -12.60
CA SER A 603 -61.30 -34.72 -13.36
C SER A 603 -62.75 -34.62 -12.91
N LEU A 604 -63.01 -34.61 -11.59
CA LEU A 604 -64.35 -34.47 -11.01
C LEU A 604 -65.00 -33.13 -11.38
N ALA A 605 -64.23 -32.03 -11.37
CA ALA A 605 -64.76 -30.70 -11.65
C ALA A 605 -65.00 -30.42 -13.14
N PHE A 606 -64.21 -31.01 -14.05
CA PHE A 606 -64.21 -30.61 -15.47
C PHE A 606 -64.67 -31.65 -16.48
N VAL A 607 -64.58 -32.95 -16.16
CA VAL A 607 -64.97 -34.05 -17.07
C VAL A 607 -66.33 -34.61 -16.71
N ASP A 608 -66.65 -34.76 -15.42
CA ASP A 608 -67.89 -35.42 -14.97
C ASP A 608 -69.06 -34.46 -14.72
N ALA A 609 -68.80 -33.16 -14.57
CA ALA A 609 -69.82 -32.12 -14.38
C ALA A 609 -70.83 -31.99 -15.56
N SER A 610 -70.54 -32.59 -16.74
CA SER A 610 -71.49 -32.58 -17.86
C SER A 610 -72.62 -33.60 -17.74
N ASN A 611 -72.56 -34.56 -16.79
CA ASN A 611 -73.52 -35.66 -16.69
C ASN A 611 -74.49 -35.56 -15.49
N THR A 612 -74.32 -34.61 -14.58
CA THR A 612 -75.16 -34.44 -13.38
C THR A 612 -76.02 -33.19 -13.45
N SER A 613 -76.83 -33.06 -14.51
CA SER A 613 -77.98 -32.16 -14.51
C SER A 613 -79.19 -32.86 -13.89
N THR A 614 -79.18 -33.12 -12.59
CA THR A 614 -80.37 -33.37 -11.73
C THR A 614 -79.93 -33.64 -10.29
N ASN A 615 -79.80 -32.57 -9.51
CA ASN A 615 -80.28 -32.43 -8.12
C ASN A 615 -79.50 -31.32 -7.40
N LYS A 616 -80.13 -30.15 -7.32
CA LYS A 616 -79.77 -29.08 -6.38
C LYS A 616 -80.13 -29.55 -4.97
N SER A 617 -79.12 -29.83 -4.14
CA SER A 617 -79.13 -29.46 -2.71
C SER A 617 -77.77 -29.77 -2.07
N ILE A 618 -77.37 -28.91 -1.13
CA ILE A 618 -76.14 -28.87 -0.32
C ILE A 618 -75.01 -28.04 -0.94
N GLN A 619 -74.75 -26.89 -0.30
CA GLN A 619 -73.61 -26.02 -0.52
C GLN A 619 -72.31 -26.77 -0.16
N THR A 620 -71.73 -27.48 -1.12
CA THR A 620 -70.29 -27.75 -1.10
C THR A 620 -69.63 -26.58 -1.83
N ALA A 621 -68.75 -25.85 -1.14
CA ALA A 621 -67.93 -24.81 -1.75
C ALA A 621 -67.27 -25.35 -3.02
N ASP A 622 -67.25 -24.55 -4.09
CA ASP A 622 -66.59 -24.93 -5.34
C ASP A 622 -65.11 -25.26 -5.04
N PRO A 623 -64.67 -26.53 -5.20
CA PRO A 623 -63.33 -26.96 -4.81
C PRO A 623 -62.22 -26.26 -5.61
N LEU A 624 -62.58 -25.59 -6.72
CA LEU A 624 -61.66 -24.79 -7.55
C LEU A 624 -61.75 -23.27 -7.30
N ALA A 625 -62.53 -22.82 -6.29
CA ALA A 625 -62.59 -21.42 -5.87
C ALA A 625 -61.51 -21.04 -4.84
N SER A 626 -60.71 -22.01 -4.37
CA SER A 626 -59.59 -21.81 -3.47
C SER A 626 -58.35 -21.25 -4.20
N SER A 627 -57.59 -20.39 -3.53
CA SER A 627 -56.29 -19.89 -4.02
C SER A 627 -55.14 -20.90 -3.86
N SER A 628 -55.36 -22.00 -3.11
CA SER A 628 -54.37 -23.05 -2.84
C SER A 628 -54.97 -24.45 -2.94
N TRP A 629 -54.14 -25.44 -3.29
CA TRP A 629 -54.49 -26.86 -3.22
C TRP A 629 -54.46 -27.35 -1.77
N GLU A 630 -55.38 -28.23 -1.36
CA GLU A 630 -55.45 -28.73 0.03
C GLU A 630 -54.25 -29.60 0.41
N ASP A 631 -53.74 -30.41 -0.52
CA ASP A 631 -52.65 -31.37 -0.29
C ASP A 631 -51.28 -30.91 -0.85
N VAL A 632 -51.18 -29.67 -1.38
CA VAL A 632 -49.93 -29.18 -2.00
C VAL A 632 -49.53 -27.83 -1.39
N PRO A 633 -48.32 -27.72 -0.80
CA PRO A 633 -47.86 -26.46 -0.24
C PRO A 633 -47.60 -25.39 -1.31
N ALA A 634 -47.65 -24.13 -0.91
CA ALA A 634 -47.57 -22.98 -1.83
C ALA A 634 -46.25 -22.91 -2.63
N ASN A 635 -45.13 -23.39 -2.07
CA ASN A 635 -43.83 -23.44 -2.75
C ASN A 635 -43.77 -24.46 -3.91
N ARG A 636 -44.60 -25.52 -3.84
CA ARG A 636 -44.71 -26.58 -4.86
C ARG A 636 -45.86 -26.34 -5.84
N THR A 637 -46.69 -25.33 -5.61
CA THR A 637 -47.80 -25.00 -6.51
C THR A 637 -47.29 -24.22 -7.72
N LEU A 638 -47.52 -24.75 -8.93
CA LEU A 638 -47.16 -24.09 -10.20
C LEU A 638 -48.35 -23.30 -10.75
N ILE A 639 -49.53 -23.91 -10.72
CA ILE A 639 -50.78 -23.35 -11.21
C ILE A 639 -51.84 -23.50 -10.12
N THR A 640 -52.43 -22.38 -9.71
CA THR A 640 -53.48 -22.37 -8.69
C THR A 640 -54.80 -22.98 -9.21
N PRO A 641 -55.70 -23.46 -8.34
CA PRO A 641 -57.00 -23.99 -8.75
C PRO A 641 -57.83 -22.99 -9.58
N VAL A 642 -57.81 -21.69 -9.20
CA VAL A 642 -58.49 -20.62 -9.93
C VAL A 642 -57.90 -20.41 -11.33
N GLN A 643 -56.57 -20.45 -11.46
CA GLN A 643 -55.89 -20.38 -12.75
C GLN A 643 -56.17 -21.61 -13.61
N CYS A 644 -56.20 -22.82 -13.02
CA CYS A 644 -56.61 -24.03 -13.73
C CYS A 644 -58.01 -23.86 -14.33
N LYS A 645 -58.93 -23.23 -13.59
CA LYS A 645 -60.28 -22.92 -14.07
C LYS A 645 -60.31 -21.88 -15.18
N SER A 646 -59.49 -20.83 -15.14
CA SER A 646 -59.42 -19.85 -16.23
C SER A 646 -58.77 -20.45 -17.48
N LEU A 647 -57.65 -21.16 -17.32
CA LEU A 647 -56.93 -21.85 -18.39
C LEU A 647 -57.82 -22.89 -19.06
N TRP A 648 -58.58 -23.66 -18.30
CA TRP A 648 -59.52 -24.64 -18.85
C TRP A 648 -60.67 -24.01 -19.63
N ARG A 649 -61.19 -22.85 -19.18
CA ARG A 649 -62.20 -22.09 -19.92
C ARG A 649 -61.63 -21.54 -21.23
N GLN A 650 -60.44 -20.94 -21.18
CA GLN A 650 -59.76 -20.41 -22.36
C GLN A 650 -59.45 -21.54 -23.36
N PHE A 651 -58.91 -22.65 -22.89
CA PHE A 651 -58.68 -23.86 -23.69
C PHE A 651 -59.96 -24.36 -24.35
N LYS A 652 -61.08 -24.44 -23.62
CA LYS A 652 -62.37 -24.84 -24.18
C LYS A 652 -62.84 -23.88 -25.28
N ALA A 653 -62.80 -22.57 -25.04
CA ALA A 653 -63.22 -21.57 -26.02
C ALA A 653 -62.37 -21.61 -27.30
N GLU A 654 -61.05 -21.74 -27.17
CA GLU A 654 -60.14 -21.78 -28.33
C GLU A 654 -60.24 -23.11 -29.12
N THR A 655 -60.50 -24.23 -28.45
CA THR A 655 -60.67 -25.54 -29.11
C THR A 655 -62.08 -25.77 -29.65
N GLU A 656 -63.09 -25.06 -29.13
CA GLU A 656 -64.49 -25.16 -29.56
C GLU A 656 -64.67 -24.76 -31.03
N PHE A 657 -63.90 -23.78 -31.52
CA PHE A 657 -63.87 -23.44 -32.93
C PHE A 657 -63.43 -24.63 -33.80
N THR A 658 -62.36 -25.33 -33.41
CA THR A 658 -61.86 -26.52 -34.13
C THR A 658 -62.87 -27.67 -34.10
N VAL A 659 -63.54 -27.89 -32.97
CA VAL A 659 -64.59 -28.92 -32.86
C VAL A 659 -65.81 -28.56 -33.73
N THR A 660 -66.23 -27.30 -33.73
CA THR A 660 -67.35 -26.82 -34.55
C THR A 660 -67.03 -26.91 -36.04
N GLN A 661 -65.80 -26.60 -36.43
CA GLN A 661 -65.31 -26.77 -37.80
C GLN A 661 -65.33 -28.24 -38.23
N ALA A 662 -64.93 -29.17 -37.36
CA ALA A 662 -65.01 -30.60 -37.62
C ALA A 662 -66.46 -31.10 -37.80
N ILE A 663 -67.39 -30.61 -36.97
CA ILE A 663 -68.83 -30.92 -37.10
C ILE A 663 -69.37 -30.37 -38.42
N ALA A 664 -69.05 -29.13 -38.76
CA ALA A 664 -69.46 -28.51 -40.02
C ALA A 664 -68.88 -29.25 -41.24
N ALA A 665 -67.62 -29.71 -41.15
CA ALA A 665 -66.98 -30.53 -42.18
C ALA A 665 -67.64 -31.90 -42.33
N GLN A 666 -68.03 -32.55 -41.21
CA GLN A 666 -68.77 -33.80 -41.23
C GLN A 666 -70.18 -33.63 -41.85
N GLU A 667 -70.88 -32.54 -41.53
CA GLU A 667 -72.18 -32.21 -42.12
C GLU A 667 -72.08 -31.86 -43.61
N ALA A 668 -71.05 -31.13 -44.01
CA ALA A 668 -70.76 -30.83 -45.42
C ALA A 668 -70.47 -32.11 -46.22
N ASN A 669 -69.64 -33.02 -45.69
CA ASN A 669 -69.38 -34.33 -46.33
C ASN A 669 -70.65 -35.18 -46.43
N LYS A 670 -71.50 -35.15 -45.40
CA LYS A 670 -72.79 -35.86 -45.41
C LYS A 670 -73.76 -35.28 -46.47
N ARG A 671 -73.72 -33.97 -46.73
CA ARG A 671 -74.49 -33.31 -47.80
C ARG A 671 -73.91 -33.54 -49.20
N ASN A 672 -72.58 -33.63 -49.32
CA ASN A 672 -71.90 -33.74 -50.61
C ASN A 672 -72.03 -35.11 -51.28
N ASN A 673 -72.48 -36.14 -50.56
CA ASN A 673 -72.64 -37.49 -51.09
C ASN A 673 -73.83 -37.67 -52.07
N ASN A 674 -74.55 -36.59 -52.43
CA ASN A 674 -75.74 -36.61 -53.30
C ASN A 674 -75.69 -35.68 -54.52
N TRP A 675 -74.55 -35.09 -54.91
CA TRP A 675 -74.49 -34.15 -56.05
C TRP A 675 -73.74 -34.72 -57.26
N LEU A 676 -74.49 -35.10 -58.31
CA LEU A 676 -73.95 -35.31 -59.66
C LEU A 676 -73.71 -33.94 -60.34
N PRO A 677 -72.68 -33.77 -61.20
CA PRO A 677 -72.40 -32.49 -61.85
C PRO A 677 -73.53 -32.05 -62.82
N PRO A 678 -73.70 -30.74 -63.07
CA PRO A 678 -74.79 -30.20 -63.89
C PRO A 678 -74.80 -30.74 -65.33
N PRO A 679 -75.97 -30.97 -65.95
CA PRO A 679 -76.09 -31.59 -67.28
C PRO A 679 -75.29 -30.91 -68.40
N TRP A 680 -75.10 -29.58 -68.33
CA TRP A 680 -74.33 -28.84 -69.32
C TRP A 680 -72.81 -29.14 -69.26
N ALA A 681 -72.28 -29.47 -68.09
CA ALA A 681 -70.86 -29.83 -67.94
C ALA A 681 -70.59 -31.25 -68.46
N ILE A 682 -71.57 -32.15 -68.34
CA ILE A 682 -71.55 -33.49 -68.92
C ILE A 682 -71.63 -33.41 -70.46
N ALA A 683 -72.47 -32.52 -71.00
CA ALA A 683 -72.55 -32.26 -72.44
C ALA A 683 -71.28 -31.62 -73.02
N ALA A 684 -70.67 -30.66 -72.31
CA ALA A 684 -69.41 -30.04 -72.71
C ALA A 684 -68.22 -31.03 -72.71
N MET A 685 -68.16 -31.93 -71.73
CA MET A 685 -67.14 -32.99 -71.69
C MET A 685 -67.28 -34.01 -72.83
N LEU A 686 -68.51 -34.28 -73.30
CA LEU A 686 -68.76 -35.19 -74.42
C LEU A 686 -68.40 -34.59 -75.79
N ILE A 687 -68.53 -33.28 -75.98
CA ILE A 687 -68.27 -32.61 -77.27
C ILE A 687 -66.81 -32.21 -77.42
N LEU A 688 -66.17 -31.70 -76.36
CA LEU A 688 -64.79 -31.20 -76.41
C LEU A 688 -63.74 -32.27 -76.10
N GLY A 689 -64.11 -33.40 -75.47
CA GLY A 689 -63.14 -34.35 -74.91
C GLY A 689 -62.51 -33.82 -73.61
N PHE A 690 -62.23 -34.74 -72.68
CA PHE A 690 -61.85 -34.39 -71.30
C PHE A 690 -60.55 -33.57 -71.19
N ASN A 691 -59.56 -33.87 -72.04
CA ASN A 691 -58.28 -33.15 -72.02
C ASN A 691 -58.41 -31.70 -72.48
N GLU A 692 -59.19 -31.44 -73.54
CA GLU A 692 -59.35 -30.09 -74.09
C GLU A 692 -60.22 -29.19 -73.22
N PHE A 693 -61.27 -29.75 -72.60
CA PHE A 693 -62.06 -29.06 -71.58
C PHE A 693 -61.21 -28.67 -70.35
N MET A 694 -60.32 -29.55 -69.90
CA MET A 694 -59.40 -29.22 -68.80
C MET A 694 -58.37 -28.15 -69.17
N THR A 695 -57.86 -28.12 -70.40
CA THR A 695 -56.98 -27.03 -70.86
C THR A 695 -57.70 -25.68 -70.97
N LEU A 696 -58.99 -25.67 -71.34
CA LEU A 696 -59.80 -24.46 -71.40
C LEU A 696 -60.06 -23.87 -69.99
N LEU A 697 -60.31 -24.73 -68.99
CA LEU A 697 -60.53 -24.32 -67.60
C LEU A 697 -59.24 -23.90 -66.88
N ARG A 698 -58.09 -24.46 -67.26
CA ARG A 698 -56.81 -24.22 -66.57
C ARG A 698 -56.07 -22.98 -67.06
N ASN A 699 -56.50 -22.35 -68.16
CA ASN A 699 -55.78 -21.24 -68.78
C ASN A 699 -56.70 -20.03 -69.05
N PRO A 700 -56.77 -19.04 -68.13
CA PRO A 700 -57.77 -17.96 -68.16
C PRO A 700 -57.62 -17.00 -69.37
N LEU A 701 -56.48 -17.03 -70.06
CA LEU A 701 -56.23 -16.20 -71.24
C LEU A 701 -57.04 -16.63 -72.46
N TYR A 702 -57.26 -17.93 -72.68
CA TYR A 702 -58.04 -18.40 -73.83
C TYR A 702 -59.51 -18.01 -73.72
N LEU A 703 -60.06 -18.00 -72.50
CA LEU A 703 -61.43 -17.56 -72.24
C LEU A 703 -61.61 -16.05 -72.52
N GLY A 704 -60.61 -15.24 -72.17
CA GLY A 704 -60.55 -13.81 -72.49
C GLY A 704 -60.46 -13.53 -73.99
N VAL A 705 -59.63 -14.27 -74.72
CA VAL A 705 -59.51 -14.12 -76.20
C VAL A 705 -60.81 -14.51 -76.90
N LEU A 706 -61.47 -15.59 -76.48
CA LEU A 706 -62.74 -16.05 -77.07
C LEU A 706 -63.87 -15.04 -76.79
N PHE A 707 -63.87 -14.41 -75.61
CA PHE A 707 -64.81 -13.35 -75.26
C PHE A 707 -64.61 -12.06 -76.09
N VAL A 708 -63.36 -11.63 -76.29
CA VAL A 708 -63.04 -10.46 -77.13
C VAL A 708 -63.38 -10.72 -78.61
N ALA A 709 -63.08 -11.92 -79.12
CA ALA A 709 -63.45 -12.33 -80.47
C ALA A 709 -64.98 -12.34 -80.68
N PHE A 710 -65.73 -12.83 -79.69
CA PHE A 710 -67.20 -12.81 -79.73
C PHE A 710 -67.77 -11.38 -79.75
N LEU A 711 -67.23 -10.47 -78.92
CA LEU A 711 -67.68 -9.07 -78.91
C LEU A 711 -67.38 -8.34 -80.23
N LEU A 712 -66.20 -8.55 -80.83
CA LEU A 712 -65.85 -7.98 -82.13
C LEU A 712 -66.72 -8.55 -83.26
N GLY A 713 -66.98 -9.86 -83.26
CA GLY A 713 -67.88 -10.50 -84.22
C GLY A 713 -69.31 -9.96 -84.12
N LYS A 714 -69.82 -9.78 -82.89
CA LYS A 714 -71.15 -9.21 -82.67
C LYS A 714 -71.22 -7.73 -83.08
N ALA A 715 -70.18 -6.94 -82.81
CA ALA A 715 -70.13 -5.54 -83.21
C ALA A 715 -70.11 -5.36 -84.75
N LEU A 716 -69.36 -6.21 -85.46
CA LEU A 716 -69.37 -6.23 -86.93
C LEU A 716 -70.72 -6.66 -87.49
N TRP A 717 -71.35 -7.69 -86.90
CA TRP A 717 -72.68 -8.15 -87.32
C TRP A 717 -73.75 -7.05 -87.21
N VAL A 718 -73.70 -6.25 -86.15
CA VAL A 718 -74.67 -5.16 -85.91
C VAL A 718 -74.38 -3.94 -86.77
N GLN A 719 -73.12 -3.55 -86.99
CA GLN A 719 -72.79 -2.37 -87.80
C GLN A 719 -72.93 -2.60 -89.32
N LEU A 720 -72.76 -3.83 -89.81
CA LEU A 720 -72.91 -4.14 -91.23
C LEU A 720 -74.38 -4.35 -91.65
N ASP A 721 -75.35 -4.19 -90.73
CA ASP A 721 -76.79 -4.38 -90.93
C ASP A 721 -77.11 -5.45 -91.97
N ILE A 722 -76.50 -6.63 -91.76
CA ILE A 722 -76.44 -7.72 -92.74
C ILE A 722 -77.85 -8.19 -93.10
N SER A 723 -78.76 -8.14 -92.12
CA SER A 723 -80.18 -8.40 -92.29
C SER A 723 -80.90 -7.41 -93.21
N GLY A 724 -80.51 -6.14 -93.23
CA GLY A 724 -81.09 -5.10 -94.07
C GLY A 724 -80.62 -5.17 -95.53
N GLU A 725 -79.32 -5.39 -95.77
CA GLU A 725 -78.75 -5.37 -97.12
C GLU A 725 -79.04 -6.63 -97.95
N PHE A 726 -79.16 -7.79 -97.30
CA PHE A 726 -79.52 -9.04 -97.99
C PHE A 726 -81.00 -9.14 -98.37
N ARG A 727 -81.83 -8.18 -97.95
CA ARG A 727 -83.27 -8.17 -98.24
C ARG A 727 -83.58 -7.94 -99.74
N ASN A 728 -82.64 -7.38 -100.50
CA ASN A 728 -82.76 -7.17 -101.94
C ASN A 728 -82.10 -8.29 -102.79
N GLY A 729 -81.72 -9.41 -102.17
CA GLY A 729 -81.13 -10.58 -102.84
C GLY A 729 -79.63 -10.73 -102.63
N ALA A 730 -79.14 -11.97 -102.72
CA ALA A 730 -77.78 -12.34 -102.29
C ALA A 730 -76.65 -11.67 -103.10
N LEU A 731 -76.83 -11.52 -104.41
CA LEU A 731 -75.81 -10.92 -105.29
C LEU A 731 -75.67 -9.39 -105.07
N PRO A 732 -76.77 -8.60 -105.02
CA PRO A 732 -76.67 -7.19 -104.63
C PRO A 732 -76.15 -7.01 -103.19
N GLY A 733 -76.57 -7.86 -102.26
CA GLY A 733 -76.16 -7.81 -100.85
C GLY A 733 -74.67 -8.08 -100.63
N ILE A 734 -74.09 -9.08 -101.30
CA ILE A 734 -72.65 -9.38 -101.17
C ILE A 734 -71.78 -8.28 -101.78
N LEU A 735 -72.18 -7.69 -102.92
CA LEU A 735 -71.47 -6.58 -103.54
C LEU A 735 -71.56 -5.29 -102.68
N SER A 736 -72.72 -5.00 -102.12
CA SER A 736 -72.92 -3.89 -101.18
C SER A 736 -72.09 -4.07 -99.90
N LEU A 737 -72.09 -5.28 -99.32
CA LEU A 737 -71.25 -5.58 -98.17
C LEU A 737 -69.77 -5.52 -98.50
N SER A 738 -69.32 -6.02 -99.65
CA SER A 738 -67.89 -5.99 -100.02
C SER A 738 -67.36 -4.56 -100.18
N THR A 739 -68.19 -3.64 -100.66
CA THR A 739 -67.82 -2.23 -100.83
C THR A 739 -67.91 -1.44 -99.52
N LYS A 740 -68.75 -1.86 -98.57
CA LYS A 740 -68.87 -1.25 -97.23
C LYS A 740 -67.96 -1.87 -96.16
N PHE A 741 -67.49 -3.09 -96.34
CA PHE A 741 -66.72 -3.82 -95.32
C PHE A 741 -65.38 -3.14 -94.99
N LEU A 742 -64.59 -2.83 -96.03
CA LEU A 742 -63.31 -2.13 -95.88
C LEU A 742 -63.43 -0.72 -95.28
N PRO A 743 -64.31 0.18 -95.78
CA PRO A 743 -64.44 1.51 -95.19
C PRO A 743 -65.03 1.50 -93.78
N THR A 744 -65.88 0.53 -93.42
CA THR A 744 -66.42 0.41 -92.05
C THR A 744 -65.37 -0.09 -91.06
N ILE A 745 -64.50 -1.03 -91.46
CA ILE A 745 -63.35 -1.46 -90.65
C ILE A 745 -62.33 -0.34 -90.48
N MET A 746 -62.05 0.43 -91.55
CA MET A 746 -61.21 1.62 -91.46
C MET A 746 -61.83 2.70 -90.57
N ASN A 747 -63.14 2.93 -90.62
CA ASN A 747 -63.80 3.90 -89.74
C ASN A 747 -63.87 3.45 -88.27
N LEU A 748 -63.98 2.15 -87.98
CA LEU A 748 -63.89 1.61 -86.62
C LEU A 748 -62.47 1.74 -86.05
N LEU A 749 -61.46 1.38 -86.84
CA LEU A 749 -60.05 1.55 -86.47
C LEU A 749 -59.66 3.03 -86.34
N LYS A 750 -60.24 3.90 -87.19
CA LYS A 750 -60.01 5.34 -87.15
C LYS A 750 -60.75 6.02 -86.00
N LYS A 751 -61.98 5.60 -85.64
CA LYS A 751 -62.66 6.04 -84.41
C LYS A 751 -61.94 5.55 -83.14
N LEU A 752 -61.42 4.32 -83.13
CA LEU A 752 -60.60 3.82 -82.02
C LEU A 752 -59.24 4.53 -81.91
N ALA A 753 -58.71 5.06 -83.02
CA ALA A 753 -57.48 5.86 -83.04
C ALA A 753 -57.71 7.36 -82.75
N GLU A 754 -58.88 7.93 -83.12
CA GLU A 754 -59.24 9.33 -82.87
C GLU A 754 -59.79 9.56 -81.44
N GLU A 755 -60.42 8.56 -80.81
CA GLU A 755 -60.79 8.60 -79.38
C GLU A 755 -59.56 8.49 -78.44
N GLY A 756 -58.37 8.19 -78.99
CA GLY A 756 -57.09 8.12 -78.27
C GLY A 756 -56.20 9.36 -78.35
N GLN A 757 -56.58 10.40 -79.12
CA GLN A 757 -55.74 11.61 -79.31
C GLN A 757 -56.58 12.90 -79.50
N ARG A 758 -57.10 13.49 -78.41
CA ARG A 758 -56.93 14.93 -78.09
C ARG A 758 -57.50 15.30 -76.71
N PRO A 759 -56.71 15.99 -75.87
CA PRO A 759 -57.12 16.54 -74.58
C PRO A 759 -57.55 18.02 -74.69
N SER A 760 -58.34 18.53 -73.73
CA SER A 760 -57.93 19.68 -72.89
C SER A 760 -59.07 20.24 -72.01
N VAL A 761 -58.68 20.55 -70.78
CA VAL A 761 -59.15 21.64 -69.89
C VAL A 761 -60.14 21.30 -68.76
N PRO A 762 -59.87 21.78 -67.52
CA PRO A 762 -60.56 21.45 -66.27
C PRO A 762 -61.48 22.58 -65.76
N GLU A 763 -61.97 22.44 -64.51
CA GLU A 763 -62.79 23.36 -63.69
C GLU A 763 -64.31 23.14 -63.73
N SER A 764 -65.07 23.23 -62.62
CA SER A 764 -64.77 23.26 -61.18
C SER A 764 -66.09 23.17 -60.37
N GLN A 765 -65.98 22.69 -59.13
CA GLN A 765 -66.80 23.03 -57.94
C GLN A 765 -68.29 22.66 -57.88
N ARG A 766 -68.64 21.76 -56.95
CA ARG A 766 -69.18 22.13 -55.61
C ARG A 766 -69.29 20.92 -54.67
N ALA A 767 -68.48 20.92 -53.61
CA ALA A 767 -68.86 20.44 -52.28
C ALA A 767 -69.66 21.55 -51.56
N PRO A 768 -70.52 21.25 -50.57
CA PRO A 768 -70.14 21.14 -49.13
C PRO A 768 -70.92 19.99 -48.40
N GLU A 769 -70.68 19.53 -47.16
CA GLU A 769 -69.76 19.84 -46.05
C GLU A 769 -69.79 18.69 -44.99
N PHE A 770 -68.64 18.56 -44.28
CA PHE A 770 -68.30 18.11 -42.90
C PHE A 770 -68.99 16.97 -42.12
N ASP A 771 -68.18 15.97 -41.72
CA ASP A 771 -67.63 15.75 -40.35
C ASP A 771 -66.84 14.40 -40.35
N SER A 772 -65.84 14.06 -39.52
CA SER A 772 -64.81 14.74 -38.74
C SER A 772 -63.76 13.68 -38.31
N LYS A 773 -62.51 14.12 -38.08
CA LYS A 773 -61.45 13.55 -37.19
C LYS A 773 -60.84 12.18 -37.55
N SER A 774 -59.66 12.14 -38.16
CA SER A 774 -58.29 12.31 -37.60
C SER A 774 -57.67 11.01 -37.07
N PHE A 775 -56.64 10.50 -37.77
CA PHE A 775 -55.43 9.96 -37.15
C PHE A 775 -54.24 10.17 -38.12
N ARG A 776 -53.35 11.09 -37.72
CA ARG A 776 -51.95 11.28 -38.16
C ARG A 776 -51.15 9.99 -37.90
N ASN A 777 -50.00 9.67 -38.52
CA ASN A 777 -49.20 10.22 -39.61
C ASN A 777 -48.23 9.10 -40.03
N ALA A 778 -47.89 9.05 -41.31
CA ALA A 778 -46.82 8.27 -41.93
C ALA A 778 -45.43 8.94 -41.69
N PRO A 779 -44.33 8.69 -42.46
CA PRO A 779 -44.00 7.62 -43.42
C PRO A 779 -42.54 7.09 -43.35
N ASN A 780 -42.24 6.13 -44.24
CA ASN A 780 -40.92 5.66 -44.67
C ASN A 780 -40.25 6.59 -45.72
N GLY A 781 -38.91 6.46 -45.83
CA GLY A 781 -38.10 6.70 -47.04
C GLY A 781 -37.08 7.85 -46.90
N MET A 782 -35.92 7.92 -47.57
CA MET A 782 -35.15 7.09 -48.51
C MET A 782 -33.86 7.91 -48.84
N GLN A 783 -32.71 7.25 -49.02
CA GLN A 783 -31.51 7.64 -49.81
C GLN A 783 -30.62 8.89 -49.52
N SER A 784 -29.34 8.57 -49.29
CA SER A 784 -28.07 9.08 -49.85
C SER A 784 -27.85 10.53 -50.36
N ASN A 785 -26.69 11.04 -49.90
CA ASN A 785 -25.63 11.78 -50.60
C ASN A 785 -25.50 13.32 -50.51
N SER A 786 -24.22 13.68 -50.29
CA SER A 786 -23.45 14.89 -50.63
C SER A 786 -23.63 16.19 -49.83
N THR A 787 -22.58 16.49 -49.06
CA THR A 787 -21.76 17.72 -49.06
C THR A 787 -22.38 19.01 -49.58
N SER A 788 -22.41 20.05 -48.73
CA SER A 788 -21.47 21.19 -48.80
C SER A 788 -21.81 22.28 -47.78
N THR A 789 -20.77 22.68 -47.04
CA THR A 789 -20.40 24.00 -46.51
C THR A 789 -21.36 25.21 -46.52
N ASP A 790 -21.18 25.95 -45.41
CA ASP A 790 -21.10 27.41 -45.27
C ASP A 790 -22.31 28.23 -44.79
N ALA A 791 -22.09 28.72 -43.56
CA ALA A 791 -22.09 30.11 -43.15
C ALA A 791 -23.40 30.90 -43.14
N SER A 792 -23.85 31.11 -41.89
CA SER A 792 -24.17 32.41 -41.28
C SER A 792 -25.09 33.35 -42.04
N SER A 793 -26.21 33.72 -41.41
CA SER A 793 -26.26 34.95 -40.61
C SER A 793 -27.69 35.34 -40.27
N THR A 794 -27.81 36.07 -39.15
CA THR A 794 -28.79 37.13 -38.88
C THR A 794 -30.27 36.72 -38.66
N VAL A 795 -31.05 37.26 -37.72
CA VAL A 795 -30.89 38.16 -36.56
C VAL A 795 -32.33 38.46 -36.06
N ILE A 796 -32.47 38.79 -34.77
CA ILE A 796 -33.57 39.60 -34.15
C ILE A 796 -34.93 38.91 -33.96
N SER A 797 -35.25 38.49 -32.72
CA SER A 797 -35.95 39.22 -31.63
C SER A 797 -37.47 39.14 -31.78
N THR A 798 -38.28 38.87 -30.77
CA THR A 798 -38.60 39.72 -29.60
C THR A 798 -39.23 38.85 -28.50
N GLU A 799 -38.75 38.92 -27.25
CA GLU A 799 -39.25 39.78 -26.15
C GLU A 799 -40.68 39.48 -25.67
N SER A 800 -40.77 38.95 -24.45
CA SER A 800 -41.52 39.46 -23.28
C SER A 800 -41.54 38.33 -22.21
N SER A 801 -40.74 38.44 -21.13
CA SER A 801 -41.03 39.14 -19.86
C SER A 801 -42.06 38.34 -19.03
N VAL A 802 -41.97 38.07 -17.72
CA VAL A 802 -41.32 38.69 -16.56
C VAL A 802 -41.21 37.62 -15.43
N GLU A 803 -40.00 37.44 -14.89
CA GLU A 803 -39.62 37.41 -13.46
C GLU A 803 -40.66 37.11 -12.35
N TYR A 804 -40.28 36.30 -11.35
CA TYR A 804 -39.87 36.83 -10.02
C TYR A 804 -39.26 35.75 -9.09
N THR A 805 -38.06 36.09 -8.57
CA THR A 805 -37.49 35.87 -7.21
C THR A 805 -37.24 34.48 -6.60
N SER A 806 -35.99 34.01 -6.68
CA SER A 806 -34.87 34.10 -5.68
C SER A 806 -35.10 33.80 -4.16
N PRO A 807 -34.03 33.61 -3.33
CA PRO A 807 -33.80 32.39 -2.52
C PRO A 807 -33.51 32.72 -1.03
N LEU A 808 -33.04 31.76 -0.20
CA LEU A 808 -31.90 31.92 0.74
C LEU A 808 -31.77 30.79 1.80
N LYS A 809 -30.49 30.43 2.03
CA LYS A 809 -29.78 30.06 3.28
C LYS A 809 -30.19 28.78 4.04
N GLN A 810 -29.31 27.82 4.34
CA GLN A 810 -27.99 27.75 5.03
C GLN A 810 -28.13 27.17 6.45
N ARG A 811 -27.31 26.13 6.69
CA ARG A 811 -26.45 25.85 7.86
C ARG A 811 -26.91 24.92 8.99
N LEU A 812 -25.86 24.28 9.52
CA LEU A 812 -25.64 23.52 10.78
C LEU A 812 -25.82 22.00 10.61
N GLU A 813 -24.85 21.14 10.95
CA GLU A 813 -23.67 21.25 11.84
C GLU A 813 -22.39 20.68 11.22
#